data_AF-A0A8J3T4N2-F1
#
_entry.id   AF-A0A8J3T4N2-F1
#
_cell.length_a   1.000
_cell.length_b   1.000
_cell.length_c   1.000
_cell.angle_alpha   90.00
_cell.angle_beta   90.00
_cell.angle_gamma   90.00
#
_symmetry.space_group_name_H-M   'P 1'
#
loop_
_entity.id
_entity.type
_entity.pdbx_description
1 polymer ?
#
loop_
_entity_poly.entity_id
_entity_poly.type
_entity_poly.pdbx_seq_one_letter_code
_entity_poly.pdbx_strand_id
1 'polypeptide(L)'
;MRAPAGDEDGTRTGLDFRILGPLEVADASGTVLDIGSRKQRAVLMLLLLNAPHVVPLDQLIDRLWADEPPSSATGTLQAYISQLRRVLEPLRSPRSPSRVLRTREPGYLLDVTAAQIDAGRFTAAAEAAHAALAGGRPGEVERILGPALAQWRGEPLADFPEDPFARPAAARLVETRLSALSVRAEARLALGRHAEVVVEAERLLTLDPYREGLWSLLMRALYRDRRQAEALAAYQRCRTLLGEEVGLDPGPQLRRLEQAILDQDESLDGPWPPAAAVSVPAPSVVSPVPVSPDAPVCGVPAPDAPAPGPSVPGGSIPRPAPGPAGGLPRLVGREPHLRRIAERLDDAGRGRGGVLLIGGESGIGKTRLAEAAAEMAAERGLTAVWSRCVEGRGAPAFWPWIQVLQALGEGHGGLEEVLHRLTGDDPLKGPSGEPSEEPSGEPHGGGRTGADGSPPAVPQDRTRQDRAREAVDPDTARFLLYDAIAGALTRRTAGAPVLVLMEDIHWADAASLKLLTFLGGDLHRTPLLVLATMRPEPAGPDEPAEARQALTGALGELTRQRGTERMNVTAFTAEQITDYLGGGDPDLARALRDRTGGNPFFLGELLRLLSSVHPLDRVTAADVVALAVPDGVRDVITQRVSRLPEDSQTLLRVAAVIGRDVDADVLEAASGIGGARLMMLLEPAVATGLLAEVEGGWDYRFSHALVQEALYAGLSRLQRAQLHGRVGEAAESLARGGLDARLPVLAHHFGMAARVGYAAKAASYAARAAAQAAARLAYDEAVMFWEQALACLDPSAPQAPSSRCSLLVELGRARRVTGDVVGARAALDEAVTLATDLGDDDAVIEAATVFGGITLWNWRAYGVVDRRMVAVLEDQLSRLPAGQESRRAELLGTLGVELYYGERQREGQRYAAEAVALARGIGDPQLLARALNNFIIAAWTPENDEERYRAAEEILTLPGLARATEIIARMHRMPGYLRAGMLADFDAELARCLRLTAEVRMPEIETQVTYAAVGRAMLDGDWDEADRLTAAATDAYRRTSLWGPDALKTACTFFAAWGRGRQPEGLLDRLIEAGDDDSDRMLRPTAVLAALEAGDEALAHRLIDRWGVAIERDWAWQYTAWQWGLVSARIGRPDPHGLLEELTPIASQLMTMGTGCVSWGALDDVVALLLRRTGRIEEALAHAERAAGAHRRLGLRHLERRSAELAGELRGALRS
;
A
#
# COMPACT_ATOMS: atom_id res chain seq x y z
N MET A 1 -77.36 -17.71 -4.80
CA MET A 1 -77.31 -16.27 -4.46
C MET A 1 -76.64 -15.55 -5.62
N ARG A 2 -77.17 -14.39 -5.99
CA ARG A 2 -77.08 -13.70 -7.29
C ARG A 2 -75.66 -13.50 -7.85
N ALA A 3 -75.57 -13.65 -9.17
CA ALA A 3 -74.48 -13.17 -10.02
C ALA A 3 -74.25 -11.66 -9.85
N PRO A 4 -73.02 -11.17 -10.07
CA PRO A 4 -72.80 -9.83 -10.58
C PRO A 4 -72.46 -9.89 -12.08
N ALA A 5 -73.07 -8.94 -12.79
CA ALA A 5 -72.86 -8.55 -14.18
C ALA A 5 -71.35 -8.53 -14.55
N GLY A 6 -70.95 -9.00 -15.73
CA GLY A 6 -71.39 -8.40 -16.98
C GLY A 6 -70.75 -7.01 -17.14
N ASP A 7 -69.42 -6.93 -16.98
CA ASP A 7 -68.66 -5.80 -17.48
C ASP A 7 -68.34 -6.12 -18.94
N GLU A 8 -69.21 -5.63 -19.80
CA GLU A 8 -69.03 -5.57 -21.24
C GLU A 8 -67.65 -4.99 -21.53
N ASP A 9 -66.75 -5.85 -21.99
CA ASP A 9 -66.02 -5.74 -23.26
C ASP A 9 -66.16 -4.38 -23.97
N GLY A 10 -65.69 -3.32 -23.31
CA GLY A 10 -65.22 -2.11 -23.96
C GLY A 10 -63.89 -2.44 -24.60
N THR A 11 -63.93 -3.21 -25.70
CA THR A 11 -62.85 -3.51 -26.65
C THR A 11 -61.62 -2.66 -26.36
N ARG A 12 -60.63 -3.23 -25.66
CA ARG A 12 -59.28 -2.64 -25.59
C ARG A 12 -58.91 -2.31 -27.02
N THR A 13 -58.74 -1.02 -27.31
CA THR A 13 -58.38 -0.49 -28.61
C THR A 13 -57.18 -1.28 -29.13
N GLY A 14 -57.44 -2.24 -30.00
CA GLY A 14 -56.47 -3.23 -30.49
C GLY A 14 -55.52 -2.58 -31.47
N LEU A 15 -54.77 -1.57 -31.00
CA LEU A 15 -53.73 -0.93 -31.78
C LEU A 15 -52.50 -1.83 -31.79
N ASP A 16 -52.08 -2.21 -32.98
CA ASP A 16 -50.84 -2.96 -33.24
C ASP A 16 -49.80 -2.01 -33.84
N PHE A 17 -48.76 -1.72 -33.07
CA PHE A 17 -47.68 -0.82 -33.45
C PHE A 17 -46.55 -1.62 -34.09
N ARG A 18 -46.19 -1.22 -35.30
CA ARG A 18 -45.35 -1.99 -36.21
C ARG A 18 -44.11 -1.17 -36.58
N ILE A 19 -42.96 -1.49 -35.97
CA ILE A 19 -41.69 -0.77 -36.13
C ILE A 19 -40.53 -1.64 -36.63
N LEU A 20 -40.73 -2.96 -36.81
CA LEU A 20 -39.78 -3.86 -37.49
C LEU A 20 -39.80 -3.69 -39.02
N GLY A 21 -39.79 -2.43 -39.47
CA GLY A 21 -40.00 -1.97 -40.84
C GLY A 21 -40.36 -0.48 -40.83
N PRO A 22 -41.02 0.04 -41.88
CA PRO A 22 -41.70 1.34 -41.81
C PRO A 22 -42.72 1.36 -40.65
N LEU A 23 -42.93 2.53 -40.03
CA LEU A 23 -43.87 2.73 -38.94
C LEU A 23 -45.31 2.54 -39.44
N GLU A 24 -45.96 1.46 -39.02
CA GLU A 24 -47.38 1.23 -39.24
C GLU A 24 -48.11 1.16 -37.90
N VAL A 25 -49.35 1.62 -37.87
CA VAL A 25 -50.25 1.41 -36.74
C VAL A 25 -51.53 0.83 -37.31
N ALA A 26 -51.87 -0.40 -36.94
CA ALA A 26 -53.12 -1.03 -37.36
C ALA A 26 -54.15 -1.00 -36.22
N ASP A 27 -55.42 -0.82 -36.55
CA ASP A 27 -56.51 -0.95 -35.59
C ASP A 27 -56.90 -2.42 -35.34
N ALA A 28 -57.91 -2.64 -34.48
CA ALA A 28 -58.37 -3.97 -34.12
C ALA A 28 -58.93 -4.79 -35.30
N SER A 29 -59.28 -4.14 -36.42
CA SER A 29 -59.71 -4.78 -37.67
C SER A 29 -58.55 -5.11 -38.62
N GLY A 30 -57.32 -4.70 -38.27
CA GLY A 30 -56.13 -4.83 -39.10
C GLY A 30 -55.97 -3.70 -40.13
N THR A 31 -56.80 -2.66 -40.07
CA THR A 31 -56.73 -1.51 -40.99
C THR A 31 -55.60 -0.58 -40.57
N VAL A 32 -54.68 -0.25 -41.48
CA VAL A 32 -53.56 0.66 -41.22
C VAL A 32 -54.06 2.11 -41.14
N LEU A 33 -53.73 2.78 -40.04
CA LEU A 33 -54.11 4.16 -39.74
C LEU A 33 -53.16 5.16 -40.40
N ASP A 34 -53.71 6.27 -40.90
CA ASP A 34 -52.91 7.39 -41.42
C ASP A 34 -52.30 8.22 -40.28
N ILE A 35 -51.04 7.89 -39.99
CA ILE A 35 -50.00 8.66 -39.28
C ILE A 35 -50.16 10.20 -39.26
N GLY A 36 -50.39 10.73 -40.47
CA GLY A 36 -50.05 12.09 -40.83
C GLY A 36 -48.56 12.25 -41.22
N SER A 37 -48.10 13.49 -41.14
CA SER A 37 -46.78 13.93 -41.63
C SER A 37 -45.58 13.23 -40.97
N ARG A 38 -44.40 13.30 -41.62
CA ARG A 38 -43.13 12.76 -41.09
C ARG A 38 -42.84 13.20 -39.64
N LYS A 39 -43.11 14.47 -39.30
CA LYS A 39 -42.91 14.99 -37.93
C LYS A 39 -43.89 14.38 -36.92
N GLN A 40 -45.13 14.09 -37.31
CA GLN A 40 -46.10 13.38 -36.43
C GLN A 40 -45.70 11.93 -36.21
N ARG A 41 -45.24 11.27 -37.27
CA ARG A 41 -44.66 9.92 -37.22
C ARG A 41 -43.42 9.87 -36.33
N ALA A 42 -42.54 10.88 -36.39
CA ALA A 42 -41.35 10.98 -35.55
C ALA A 42 -41.70 11.16 -34.06
N VAL A 43 -42.70 11.99 -33.74
CA VAL A 43 -43.20 12.13 -32.36
C VAL A 43 -43.75 10.81 -31.84
N LEU A 44 -44.55 10.09 -32.64
CA LEU A 44 -45.05 8.77 -32.25
C LEU A 44 -43.92 7.76 -32.08
N MET A 45 -42.90 7.76 -32.96
CA MET A 45 -41.74 6.88 -32.86
C MET A 45 -40.92 7.16 -31.58
N LEU A 46 -40.63 8.42 -31.27
CA LEU A 46 -39.95 8.81 -30.03
C LEU A 46 -40.68 8.30 -28.78
N LEU A 47 -42.01 8.38 -28.79
CA LEU A 47 -42.84 7.87 -27.69
C LEU A 47 -42.87 6.34 -27.65
N LEU A 48 -42.91 5.65 -28.80
CA LEU A 48 -42.85 4.19 -28.90
C LEU A 48 -41.51 3.63 -28.38
N LEU A 49 -40.40 4.28 -28.71
CA LEU A 49 -39.06 3.87 -28.27
C LEU A 49 -38.82 4.04 -26.76
N ASN A 50 -39.62 4.89 -26.11
CA ASN A 50 -39.51 5.15 -24.68
C ASN A 50 -40.69 4.56 -23.87
N ALA A 51 -41.68 3.93 -24.52
CA ALA A 51 -42.85 3.39 -23.84
C ALA A 51 -42.46 2.35 -22.77
N PRO A 52 -43.13 2.32 -21.60
CA PRO A 52 -44.27 3.17 -21.19
C PRO A 52 -43.85 4.46 -20.44
N HIS A 53 -42.59 4.89 -20.54
CA HIS A 53 -42.04 6.00 -19.76
C HIS A 53 -42.47 7.38 -20.31
N VAL A 54 -42.48 8.37 -19.42
CA VAL A 54 -42.73 9.78 -19.79
C VAL A 54 -41.52 10.33 -20.52
N VAL A 55 -41.74 10.86 -21.72
CA VAL A 55 -40.77 11.65 -22.46
C VAL A 55 -41.05 13.13 -22.18
N PRO A 56 -40.13 13.86 -21.52
CA PRO A 56 -40.27 15.29 -21.24
C PRO A 56 -40.54 16.12 -22.50
N LEU A 57 -41.29 17.21 -22.34
CA LEU A 57 -41.63 18.11 -23.45
C LEU A 57 -40.37 18.63 -24.18
N ASP A 58 -39.38 19.08 -23.41
CA ASP A 58 -38.14 19.65 -23.96
C ASP A 58 -37.35 18.59 -24.74
N GLN A 59 -37.28 17.35 -24.24
CA GLN A 59 -36.63 16.24 -24.93
C GLN A 59 -37.32 15.90 -26.26
N LEU A 60 -38.66 15.96 -26.32
CA LEU A 60 -39.40 15.77 -27.58
C LEU A 60 -39.12 16.91 -28.57
N ILE A 61 -38.94 18.14 -28.09
CA ILE A 61 -38.59 19.29 -28.92
C ILE A 61 -37.17 19.13 -29.47
N ASP A 62 -36.19 18.93 -28.60
CA ASP A 62 -34.78 18.83 -28.98
C ASP A 62 -34.55 17.71 -30.01
N ARG A 63 -35.14 16.53 -29.77
CA ARG A 63 -35.01 15.38 -30.67
C ARG A 63 -35.74 15.55 -31.99
N LEU A 64 -36.83 16.32 -32.03
CA LEU A 64 -37.60 16.54 -33.24
C LEU A 64 -37.00 17.63 -34.13
N TRP A 65 -36.27 18.60 -33.56
CA TRP A 65 -35.71 19.74 -34.29
C TRP A 65 -34.18 19.85 -34.29
N ALA A 66 -33.46 18.89 -33.69
CA ALA A 66 -31.99 18.81 -33.72
C ALA A 66 -31.30 20.15 -33.35
N ASP A 67 -31.72 20.72 -32.21
CA ASP A 67 -31.22 21.98 -31.63
C ASP A 67 -31.59 23.29 -32.39
N GLU A 68 -32.44 23.24 -33.43
CA GLU A 68 -33.02 24.42 -34.10
C GLU A 68 -34.57 24.49 -33.98
N PRO A 69 -35.16 24.58 -32.77
CA PRO A 69 -36.61 24.63 -32.63
C PRO A 69 -37.18 26.01 -33.06
N PRO A 70 -38.30 26.05 -33.80
CA PRO A 70 -38.99 27.31 -34.08
C PRO A 70 -39.57 27.91 -32.79
N SER A 71 -39.78 29.23 -32.76
CA SER A 71 -40.40 29.92 -31.60
C SER A 71 -41.80 29.40 -31.23
N SER A 72 -42.46 28.68 -32.15
CA SER A 72 -43.74 28.00 -31.96
C SER A 72 -43.63 26.49 -31.71
N ALA A 73 -42.45 25.96 -31.37
CA ALA A 73 -42.20 24.51 -31.23
C ALA A 73 -43.16 23.82 -30.26
N THR A 74 -43.38 24.39 -29.07
CA THR A 74 -44.31 23.86 -28.06
C THR A 74 -45.75 23.77 -28.59
N GLY A 75 -46.26 24.83 -29.22
CA GLY A 75 -47.61 24.84 -29.80
C GLY A 75 -47.75 23.88 -30.98
N THR A 76 -46.68 23.73 -31.78
CA THR A 76 -46.63 22.80 -32.92
C THR A 76 -46.63 21.35 -32.46
N LEU A 77 -45.83 21.03 -31.43
CA LEU A 77 -45.80 19.70 -30.81
C LEU A 77 -47.16 19.36 -30.18
N GLN A 78 -47.80 20.30 -29.48
CA GLN A 78 -49.16 20.11 -28.94
C GLN A 78 -50.20 19.85 -30.04
N ALA A 79 -50.08 20.51 -31.20
CA ALA A 79 -50.93 20.25 -32.36
C ALA A 79 -50.71 18.83 -32.92
N TYR A 80 -49.45 18.37 -33.02
CA TYR A 80 -49.13 17.00 -33.41
C TYR A 80 -49.72 15.97 -32.43
N ILE A 81 -49.56 16.17 -31.11
CA ILE A 81 -50.14 15.31 -30.08
C ILE A 81 -51.68 15.26 -30.18
N SER A 82 -52.33 16.41 -30.40
CA SER A 82 -53.79 16.49 -30.56
C SER A 82 -54.28 15.70 -31.78
N GLN A 83 -53.57 15.80 -32.90
CA GLN A 83 -53.88 15.07 -34.13
C GLN A 83 -53.62 13.55 -33.96
N LEU A 84 -52.51 13.16 -33.33
CA LEU A 84 -52.22 11.76 -33.02
C LEU A 84 -53.31 11.14 -32.12
N ARG A 85 -53.79 11.86 -31.10
CA ARG A 85 -54.92 11.40 -30.26
C ARG A 85 -56.19 11.15 -31.05
N ARG A 86 -56.49 11.98 -32.06
CA ARG A 86 -57.67 11.82 -32.91
C ARG A 86 -57.55 10.59 -33.81
N VAL A 87 -56.34 10.31 -34.30
CA VAL A 87 -56.07 9.16 -35.17
C VAL A 87 -56.02 7.84 -34.39
N LEU A 88 -55.36 7.82 -33.22
CA LEU A 88 -55.23 6.62 -32.39
C LEU A 88 -56.53 6.26 -31.64
N GLU A 89 -57.40 7.25 -31.37
CA GLU A 89 -58.65 7.05 -30.65
C GLU A 89 -59.84 7.73 -31.37
N PRO A 90 -60.25 7.25 -32.57
CA PRO A 90 -61.26 7.91 -33.40
C PRO A 90 -62.67 7.89 -32.79
N LEU A 91 -62.96 6.90 -31.93
CA LEU A 91 -64.24 6.74 -31.22
C LEU A 91 -64.28 7.50 -29.88
N ARG A 92 -63.25 8.28 -29.55
CA ARG A 92 -63.18 9.02 -28.28
C ARG A 92 -64.19 10.17 -28.25
N SER A 93 -65.09 10.16 -27.26
CA SER A 93 -66.05 11.25 -27.04
C SER A 93 -65.34 12.61 -26.89
N PRO A 94 -65.86 13.69 -27.49
CA PRO A 94 -65.28 15.02 -27.34
C PRO A 94 -65.07 15.40 -25.86
N ARG A 95 -63.89 15.94 -25.53
CA ARG A 95 -63.46 16.37 -24.17
C ARG A 95 -63.18 15.26 -23.13
N SER A 96 -63.21 13.98 -23.50
CA SER A 96 -62.73 12.90 -22.60
C SER A 96 -61.18 12.77 -22.64
N PRO A 97 -60.49 12.35 -21.56
CA PRO A 97 -59.04 12.21 -21.56
C PRO A 97 -58.58 11.09 -22.52
N SER A 98 -57.45 11.31 -23.22
CA SER A 98 -56.83 10.27 -24.07
C SER A 98 -56.31 9.13 -23.19
N ARG A 99 -56.59 7.88 -23.57
CA ARG A 99 -56.15 6.68 -22.84
C ARG A 99 -54.86 6.11 -23.42
N VAL A 100 -54.62 6.25 -24.72
CA VAL A 100 -53.42 5.73 -25.40
C VAL A 100 -52.25 6.71 -25.33
N LEU A 101 -52.45 8.00 -25.62
CA LEU A 101 -51.40 9.02 -25.60
C LEU A 101 -51.66 10.02 -24.47
N ARG A 102 -51.08 9.74 -23.30
CA ARG A 102 -51.39 10.44 -22.04
C ARG A 102 -50.44 11.61 -21.81
N THR A 103 -50.97 12.70 -21.28
CA THR A 103 -50.15 13.80 -20.74
C THR A 103 -49.86 13.49 -19.28
N ARG A 104 -48.57 13.45 -18.92
CA ARG A 104 -48.10 13.25 -17.54
C ARG A 104 -46.85 14.10 -17.38
N GLU A 105 -46.88 15.05 -16.45
CA GLU A 105 -45.76 15.97 -16.24
C GLU A 105 -44.45 15.19 -15.99
N PRO A 106 -43.31 15.63 -16.56
CA PRO A 106 -43.11 16.86 -17.35
C PRO A 106 -43.35 16.72 -18.88
N GLY A 107 -44.10 15.73 -19.36
CA GLY A 107 -44.32 15.55 -20.81
C GLY A 107 -45.45 14.59 -21.22
N TYR A 108 -45.14 13.66 -22.12
CA TYR A 108 -46.12 12.72 -22.68
C TYR A 108 -45.60 11.28 -22.61
N LEU A 109 -46.52 10.32 -22.46
CA LEU A 109 -46.21 8.90 -22.53
C LEU A 109 -47.23 8.18 -23.40
N LEU A 110 -46.78 7.12 -24.07
CA LEU A 110 -47.66 6.19 -24.79
C LEU A 110 -47.97 5.00 -23.87
N ASP A 111 -49.24 4.87 -23.48
CA ASP A 111 -49.72 3.86 -22.53
C ASP A 111 -50.03 2.56 -23.30
N VAL A 112 -48.96 1.88 -23.68
CA VAL A 112 -49.00 0.63 -24.47
C VAL A 112 -48.11 -0.42 -23.82
N THR A 113 -48.51 -1.69 -23.95
CA THR A 113 -47.71 -2.82 -23.48
C THR A 113 -46.69 -3.24 -24.54
N ALA A 114 -45.59 -3.88 -24.12
CA ALA A 114 -44.61 -4.44 -25.05
C ALA A 114 -45.23 -5.44 -26.04
N ALA A 115 -46.33 -6.11 -25.67
CA ALA A 115 -47.06 -7.03 -26.54
C ALA A 115 -47.82 -6.33 -27.69
N GLN A 116 -48.08 -5.03 -27.57
CA GLN A 116 -48.71 -4.22 -28.62
C GLN A 116 -47.70 -3.67 -29.64
N ILE A 117 -46.40 -3.79 -29.38
CA ILE A 117 -45.32 -3.36 -30.27
C ILE A 117 -44.66 -4.61 -30.86
N ASP A 118 -44.56 -4.72 -32.19
CA ASP A 118 -43.92 -5.86 -32.85
C ASP A 118 -42.47 -6.11 -32.39
N ALA A 119 -41.70 -5.04 -32.16
CA ALA A 119 -40.37 -5.12 -31.56
C ALA A 119 -40.38 -5.73 -30.15
N GLY A 120 -41.33 -5.35 -29.30
CA GLY A 120 -41.45 -5.92 -27.95
C GLY A 120 -41.81 -7.40 -27.98
N ARG A 121 -42.73 -7.80 -28.88
CA ARG A 121 -43.03 -9.22 -29.12
C ARG A 121 -41.84 -9.99 -29.66
N PHE A 122 -41.06 -9.39 -30.55
CA PHE A 122 -39.88 -10.01 -31.13
C PHE A 122 -38.78 -10.23 -30.08
N THR A 123 -38.49 -9.23 -29.24
CA THR A 123 -37.52 -9.37 -28.14
C THR A 123 -37.92 -10.48 -27.17
N ALA A 124 -39.19 -10.53 -26.75
CA ALA A 124 -39.69 -11.59 -25.88
C ALA A 124 -39.59 -12.98 -26.55
N ALA A 125 -39.84 -13.07 -27.86
CA ALA A 125 -39.67 -14.31 -28.61
C ALA A 125 -38.19 -14.72 -28.73
N ALA A 126 -37.28 -13.77 -28.91
CA ALA A 126 -35.84 -14.03 -28.95
C ALA A 126 -35.32 -14.57 -27.60
N GLU A 127 -35.73 -13.97 -26.48
CA GLU A 127 -35.41 -14.43 -25.12
C GLU A 127 -35.96 -15.83 -24.86
N ALA A 128 -37.25 -16.07 -25.17
CA ALA A 128 -37.87 -17.37 -24.99
C ALA A 128 -37.21 -18.47 -25.85
N ALA A 129 -36.78 -18.12 -27.07
CA ALA A 129 -36.06 -19.03 -27.95
C ALA A 129 -34.67 -19.37 -27.43
N HIS A 130 -33.93 -18.38 -26.89
CA HIS A 130 -32.64 -18.62 -26.26
C HIS A 130 -32.77 -19.56 -25.05
N ALA A 131 -33.78 -19.33 -24.20
CA ALA A 131 -34.09 -20.21 -23.06
C ALA A 131 -34.51 -21.63 -23.50
N ALA A 132 -35.24 -21.76 -24.62
CA ALA A 132 -35.60 -23.06 -25.17
C ALA A 132 -34.39 -23.83 -25.70
N LEU A 133 -33.45 -23.14 -26.38
CA LEU A 133 -32.21 -23.74 -26.85
C LEU A 133 -31.32 -24.19 -25.69
N ALA A 134 -31.10 -23.33 -24.69
CA ALA A 134 -30.33 -23.65 -23.49
C ALA A 134 -30.94 -24.81 -22.70
N GLY A 135 -32.26 -24.91 -22.66
CA GLY A 135 -32.99 -26.02 -22.05
C GLY A 135 -33.07 -27.29 -22.89
N GLY A 136 -32.29 -27.41 -23.98
CA GLY A 136 -32.22 -28.62 -24.81
C GLY A 136 -33.49 -28.91 -25.62
N ARG A 137 -34.33 -27.90 -25.91
CA ARG A 137 -35.59 -28.03 -26.67
C ARG A 137 -35.52 -27.33 -28.03
N PRO A 138 -34.65 -27.78 -28.97
CA PRO A 138 -34.44 -27.08 -30.24
C PRO A 138 -35.68 -27.06 -31.14
N GLY A 139 -36.59 -28.03 -31.03
CA GLY A 139 -37.85 -28.03 -31.78
C GLY A 139 -38.79 -26.86 -31.41
N GLU A 140 -38.67 -26.32 -30.20
CA GLU A 140 -39.49 -25.21 -29.74
C GLU A 140 -38.96 -23.86 -30.23
N VAL A 141 -37.66 -23.75 -30.46
CA VAL A 141 -37.01 -22.56 -31.02
C VAL A 141 -37.62 -22.19 -32.38
N GLU A 142 -37.82 -23.15 -33.27
CA GLU A 142 -38.41 -22.92 -34.59
C GLU A 142 -39.88 -22.44 -34.48
N ARG A 143 -40.63 -23.02 -33.54
CA ARG A 143 -42.04 -22.65 -33.27
C ARG A 143 -42.17 -21.22 -32.74
N ILE A 144 -41.19 -20.76 -31.95
CA ILE A 144 -41.15 -19.41 -31.37
C ILE A 144 -40.63 -18.38 -32.39
N LEU A 145 -39.47 -18.64 -32.98
CA LEU A 145 -38.79 -17.67 -33.85
C LEU A 145 -39.37 -17.59 -35.25
N GLY A 146 -39.99 -18.65 -35.78
CA GLY A 146 -40.58 -18.66 -37.12
C GLY A 146 -41.59 -17.52 -37.32
N PRO A 147 -42.67 -17.46 -36.53
CA PRO A 147 -43.65 -16.37 -36.59
C PRO A 147 -43.08 -15.00 -36.20
N ALA A 148 -42.10 -14.96 -35.28
CA ALA A 148 -41.50 -13.70 -34.82
C ALA A 148 -40.63 -13.05 -35.91
N LEU A 149 -39.79 -13.83 -36.60
CA LEU A 149 -38.95 -13.34 -37.70
C LEU A 149 -39.78 -12.94 -38.92
N ALA A 150 -40.96 -13.54 -39.14
CA ALA A 150 -41.88 -13.16 -40.21
C ALA A 150 -42.53 -11.76 -40.00
N GLN A 151 -42.44 -11.18 -38.80
CA GLN A 151 -42.95 -9.82 -38.53
C GLN A 151 -42.05 -8.72 -39.12
N TRP A 152 -40.82 -9.04 -39.51
CA TRP A 152 -39.88 -8.10 -40.10
C TRP A 152 -40.26 -7.77 -41.55
N ARG A 153 -40.49 -6.48 -41.83
CA ARG A 153 -40.91 -5.94 -43.14
C ARG A 153 -39.79 -5.16 -43.86
N GLY A 154 -38.56 -5.23 -43.37
CA GLY A 154 -37.41 -4.50 -43.91
C GLY A 154 -36.40 -4.15 -42.83
N GLU A 155 -35.67 -3.04 -43.01
CA GLU A 155 -34.88 -2.42 -41.95
C GLU A 155 -35.79 -1.86 -40.85
N PRO A 156 -35.43 -2.02 -39.56
CA PRO A 156 -36.26 -1.51 -38.47
C PRO A 156 -36.24 0.02 -38.48
N LEU A 157 -37.39 0.64 -38.20
CA LEU A 157 -37.56 2.10 -38.21
C LEU A 157 -37.22 2.77 -39.56
N ALA A 158 -37.53 2.11 -40.68
CA ALA A 158 -37.15 2.53 -42.05
C ALA A 158 -37.59 3.95 -42.46
N ASP A 159 -38.53 4.59 -41.74
CA ASP A 159 -38.93 5.97 -42.00
C ASP A 159 -37.91 7.02 -41.49
N PHE A 160 -36.98 6.60 -40.63
CA PHE A 160 -36.07 7.47 -39.89
C PHE A 160 -34.60 7.01 -39.93
N PRO A 161 -34.03 6.63 -41.10
CA PRO A 161 -32.67 6.06 -41.16
C PRO A 161 -31.57 7.05 -40.75
N GLU A 162 -31.77 8.34 -41.04
CA GLU A 162 -30.81 9.41 -40.76
C GLU A 162 -31.07 10.16 -39.46
N ASP A 163 -32.20 9.90 -38.79
CA ASP A 163 -32.58 10.63 -37.59
C ASP A 163 -31.81 10.10 -36.35
N PRO A 164 -31.05 10.95 -35.63
CA PRO A 164 -30.17 10.51 -34.54
C PRO A 164 -30.87 9.76 -33.39
N PHE A 165 -32.17 10.04 -33.16
CA PHE A 165 -32.94 9.35 -32.12
C PHE A 165 -33.27 7.89 -32.46
N ALA A 166 -33.31 7.54 -33.76
CA ALA A 166 -33.71 6.23 -34.24
C ALA A 166 -32.52 5.26 -34.38
N ARG A 167 -31.33 5.77 -34.74
CA ARG A 167 -30.13 4.96 -35.01
C ARG A 167 -29.78 3.96 -33.89
N PRO A 168 -29.73 4.34 -32.58
CA PRO A 168 -29.39 3.38 -31.53
C PRO A 168 -30.44 2.28 -31.35
N ALA A 169 -31.73 2.62 -31.52
CA ALA A 169 -32.81 1.64 -31.42
C ALA A 169 -32.83 0.69 -32.61
N ALA A 170 -32.61 1.21 -33.82
CA ALA A 170 -32.49 0.41 -35.03
C ALA A 170 -31.31 -0.57 -34.93
N ALA A 171 -30.13 -0.10 -34.50
CA ALA A 171 -28.94 -0.94 -34.30
C ALA A 171 -29.19 -2.08 -33.29
N ARG A 172 -29.80 -1.77 -32.13
CA ARG A 172 -30.18 -2.80 -31.14
C ARG A 172 -31.13 -3.84 -31.72
N LEU A 173 -32.13 -3.42 -32.49
CA LEU A 173 -33.09 -4.35 -33.11
C LEU A 173 -32.42 -5.24 -34.15
N VAL A 174 -31.53 -4.69 -34.97
CA VAL A 174 -30.72 -5.47 -35.93
C VAL A 174 -29.86 -6.49 -35.19
N GLU A 175 -29.22 -6.11 -34.09
CA GLU A 175 -28.43 -7.01 -33.24
C GLU A 175 -29.29 -8.14 -32.64
N THR A 176 -30.44 -7.81 -32.06
CA THR A 176 -31.40 -8.81 -31.55
C THR A 176 -31.86 -9.76 -32.66
N ARG A 177 -32.03 -9.27 -33.89
CA ARG A 177 -32.38 -10.09 -35.06
C ARG A 177 -31.27 -11.06 -35.43
N LEU A 178 -30.02 -10.59 -35.47
CA LEU A 178 -28.85 -11.42 -35.77
C LEU A 178 -28.64 -12.50 -34.71
N SER A 179 -28.81 -12.15 -33.43
CA SER A 179 -28.78 -13.10 -32.32
C SER A 179 -29.88 -14.16 -32.44
N ALA A 180 -31.13 -13.75 -32.70
CA ALA A 180 -32.24 -14.69 -32.90
C ALA A 180 -32.03 -15.62 -34.11
N LEU A 181 -31.50 -15.10 -35.23
CA LEU A 181 -31.17 -15.92 -36.40
C LEU A 181 -30.05 -16.92 -36.09
N SER A 182 -29.05 -16.53 -35.30
CA SER A 182 -27.97 -17.42 -34.84
C SER A 182 -28.51 -18.54 -33.93
N VAL A 183 -29.39 -18.21 -32.98
CA VAL A 183 -30.08 -19.18 -32.11
C VAL A 183 -30.93 -20.16 -32.93
N ARG A 184 -31.64 -19.68 -33.96
CA ARG A 184 -32.40 -20.55 -34.87
C ARG A 184 -31.49 -21.48 -35.66
N ALA A 185 -30.36 -20.98 -36.15
CA ALA A 185 -29.37 -21.78 -36.86
C ALA A 185 -28.75 -22.87 -35.96
N GLU A 186 -28.42 -22.55 -34.70
CA GLU A 186 -27.96 -23.54 -33.71
C GLU A 186 -29.01 -24.62 -33.43
N ALA A 187 -30.27 -24.23 -33.25
CA ALA A 187 -31.37 -25.18 -33.04
C ALA A 187 -31.56 -26.12 -34.24
N ARG A 188 -31.50 -25.60 -35.46
CA ARG A 188 -31.57 -26.39 -36.70
C ARG A 188 -30.38 -27.34 -36.85
N LEU A 189 -29.19 -26.90 -36.44
CA LEU A 189 -27.99 -27.73 -36.40
C LEU A 189 -28.12 -28.89 -35.40
N ALA A 190 -28.75 -28.65 -34.25
CA ALA A 190 -29.08 -29.68 -33.26
C ALA A 190 -30.17 -30.66 -33.73
N LEU A 191 -31.08 -30.21 -34.60
CA LEU A 191 -32.14 -31.04 -35.21
C LEU A 191 -31.67 -31.84 -36.44
N GLY A 192 -30.38 -31.82 -36.78
CA GLY A 192 -29.85 -32.54 -37.94
C GLY A 192 -30.05 -31.83 -39.29
N ARG A 193 -30.53 -30.57 -39.30
CA ARG A 193 -30.87 -29.83 -40.53
C ARG A 193 -29.66 -29.05 -41.08
N HIS A 194 -28.53 -29.73 -41.23
CA HIS A 194 -27.22 -29.11 -41.51
C HIS A 194 -27.18 -28.32 -42.82
N ALA A 195 -27.71 -28.86 -43.91
CA ALA A 195 -27.76 -28.21 -45.22
C ALA A 195 -28.49 -26.85 -45.19
N GLU A 196 -29.54 -26.73 -44.37
CA GLU A 196 -30.27 -25.46 -44.21
C GLU A 196 -29.47 -24.41 -43.45
N VAL A 197 -28.70 -24.86 -42.44
CA VAL A 197 -27.83 -23.99 -41.64
C VAL A 197 -26.68 -23.44 -42.46
N VAL A 198 -26.12 -24.20 -43.41
CA VAL A 198 -25.08 -23.70 -44.33
C VAL A 198 -25.59 -22.48 -45.09
N VAL A 199 -26.77 -22.56 -45.72
CA VAL A 199 -27.35 -21.46 -46.51
C VAL A 199 -27.77 -20.28 -45.62
N GLU A 200 -28.17 -20.53 -44.38
CA GLU A 200 -28.52 -19.48 -43.42
C GLU A 200 -27.27 -18.75 -42.91
N ALA A 201 -26.22 -19.48 -42.53
CA ALA A 201 -24.97 -18.91 -42.02
C ALA A 201 -24.24 -18.10 -43.10
N GLU A 202 -24.18 -18.55 -44.36
CA GLU A 202 -23.59 -17.76 -45.45
C GLU A 202 -24.33 -16.43 -45.69
N ARG A 203 -25.66 -16.43 -45.57
CA ARG A 203 -26.46 -15.20 -45.66
C ARG A 203 -26.19 -14.25 -44.50
N LEU A 204 -26.03 -14.78 -43.28
CA LEU A 204 -25.70 -13.96 -42.10
C LEU A 204 -24.29 -13.38 -42.21
N LEU A 205 -23.33 -14.14 -42.73
CA LEU A 205 -21.96 -13.67 -42.97
C LEU A 205 -21.86 -12.58 -44.04
N THR A 206 -22.84 -12.48 -44.95
CA THR A 206 -22.93 -11.35 -45.89
C THR A 206 -23.33 -10.05 -45.17
N LEU A 207 -24.05 -10.16 -44.04
CA LEU A 207 -24.52 -9.02 -43.26
C LEU A 207 -23.50 -8.58 -42.20
N ASP A 208 -22.82 -9.53 -41.56
CA ASP A 208 -21.81 -9.28 -40.52
C ASP A 208 -20.66 -10.31 -40.63
N PRO A 209 -19.67 -10.06 -41.51
CA PRO A 209 -18.61 -11.02 -41.77
C PRO A 209 -17.56 -11.07 -40.64
N TYR A 210 -17.58 -10.14 -39.67
CA TYR A 210 -16.61 -10.08 -38.58
C TYR A 210 -17.02 -10.89 -37.34
N ARG A 211 -18.24 -11.44 -37.33
CA ARG A 211 -18.76 -12.23 -36.21
C ARG A 211 -18.32 -13.68 -36.29
N GLU A 212 -17.27 -14.03 -35.55
CA GLU A 212 -16.69 -15.38 -35.49
C GLU A 212 -17.70 -16.50 -35.12
N GLY A 213 -18.74 -16.19 -34.34
CA GLY A 213 -19.81 -17.15 -34.03
C GLY A 213 -20.56 -17.67 -35.27
N LEU A 214 -20.74 -16.83 -36.29
CA LEU A 214 -21.37 -17.22 -37.57
C LEU A 214 -20.45 -18.12 -38.39
N TRP A 215 -19.13 -17.86 -38.35
CA TRP A 215 -18.14 -18.74 -38.96
C TRP A 215 -18.10 -20.11 -38.28
N SER A 216 -18.18 -20.15 -36.95
CA SER A 216 -18.29 -21.39 -36.18
C SER A 216 -19.53 -22.20 -36.58
N LEU A 217 -20.69 -21.54 -36.71
CA LEU A 217 -21.93 -22.15 -37.20
C LEU A 217 -21.78 -22.75 -38.61
N LEU A 218 -21.18 -22.00 -39.54
CA LEU A 218 -20.94 -22.45 -40.92
C LEU A 218 -19.99 -23.66 -40.95
N MET A 219 -18.87 -23.59 -40.23
CA MET A 219 -17.88 -24.66 -40.15
C MET A 219 -18.49 -25.96 -39.60
N ARG A 220 -19.28 -25.87 -38.52
CA ARG A 220 -19.95 -27.04 -37.93
C ARG A 220 -21.03 -27.62 -38.85
N ALA A 221 -21.79 -26.77 -39.54
CA ALA A 221 -22.80 -27.20 -40.49
C ALA A 221 -22.17 -27.93 -41.69
N LEU A 222 -21.10 -27.38 -42.27
CA LEU A 222 -20.35 -27.98 -43.38
C LEU A 222 -19.70 -29.30 -42.96
N TYR A 223 -19.12 -29.37 -41.76
CA TYR A 223 -18.53 -30.61 -41.24
C TYR A 223 -19.59 -31.72 -41.10
N ARG A 224 -20.75 -31.43 -40.50
CA ARG A 224 -21.84 -32.41 -40.34
C ARG A 224 -22.52 -32.80 -41.64
N ASP A 225 -22.49 -31.92 -42.64
CA ASP A 225 -22.91 -32.21 -44.02
C ASP A 225 -21.87 -33.01 -44.83
N ARG A 226 -20.83 -33.55 -44.15
CA ARG A 226 -19.71 -34.30 -44.75
C ARG A 226 -18.84 -33.50 -45.72
N ARG A 227 -18.86 -32.16 -45.63
CA ARG A 227 -18.09 -31.21 -46.45
C ARG A 227 -16.91 -30.62 -45.67
N GLN A 228 -16.08 -31.49 -45.10
CA GLN A 228 -14.96 -31.11 -44.21
C GLN A 228 -13.97 -30.12 -44.87
N ALA A 229 -13.63 -30.33 -46.14
CA ALA A 229 -12.71 -29.44 -46.86
C ALA A 229 -13.26 -28.00 -46.95
N GLU A 230 -14.57 -27.86 -47.12
CA GLU A 230 -15.23 -26.55 -47.18
C GLU A 230 -15.35 -25.92 -45.79
N ALA A 231 -15.50 -26.72 -44.73
CA ALA A 231 -15.45 -26.23 -43.35
C ALA A 231 -14.08 -25.63 -43.02
N LEU A 232 -12.98 -26.30 -43.39
CA LEU A 232 -11.63 -25.75 -43.20
C LEU A 232 -11.36 -24.56 -44.14
N ALA A 233 -11.90 -24.56 -45.36
CA ALA A 233 -11.84 -23.39 -46.23
C ALA A 233 -12.57 -22.18 -45.62
N ALA A 234 -13.71 -22.39 -44.93
CA ALA A 234 -14.41 -21.32 -44.24
C ALA A 234 -13.57 -20.69 -43.10
N TYR A 235 -12.82 -21.50 -42.34
CA TYR A 235 -11.85 -20.99 -41.37
C TYR A 235 -10.77 -20.12 -42.04
N GLN A 236 -10.21 -20.58 -43.15
CA GLN A 236 -9.17 -19.84 -43.87
C GLN A 236 -9.70 -18.52 -44.45
N ARG A 237 -10.95 -18.50 -44.94
CA ARG A 237 -11.63 -17.25 -45.36
C ARG A 237 -11.77 -16.28 -44.19
N CYS A 238 -12.19 -16.75 -43.02
CA CYS A 238 -12.31 -15.93 -41.81
C CYS A 238 -10.95 -15.37 -41.38
N ARG A 239 -9.90 -16.21 -41.32
CA ARG A 239 -8.53 -15.80 -40.97
C ARG A 239 -7.98 -14.74 -41.91
N THR A 240 -8.21 -14.92 -43.22
CA THR A 240 -7.76 -13.96 -44.24
C THR A 240 -8.48 -12.63 -44.06
N LEU A 241 -9.81 -12.66 -43.92
CA LEU A 241 -10.62 -11.46 -43.70
C LEU A 241 -10.20 -10.71 -42.42
N LEU A 242 -10.08 -11.40 -41.28
CA LEU A 242 -9.70 -10.76 -40.01
C LEU A 242 -8.26 -10.24 -40.04
N GLY A 243 -7.34 -10.98 -40.68
CA GLY A 243 -5.95 -10.56 -40.81
C GLY A 243 -5.75 -9.37 -41.75
N GLU A 244 -6.48 -9.33 -42.87
CA GLU A 244 -6.35 -8.27 -43.89
C GLU A 244 -7.13 -7.00 -43.54
N GLU A 245 -8.37 -7.11 -43.05
CA GLU A 245 -9.25 -5.95 -42.82
C GLU A 245 -9.16 -5.38 -41.40
N VAL A 246 -8.79 -6.20 -40.40
CA VAL A 246 -8.80 -5.81 -38.97
C VAL A 246 -7.46 -6.07 -38.25
N GLY A 247 -6.53 -6.81 -38.87
CA GLY A 247 -5.22 -7.15 -38.30
C GLY A 247 -5.30 -8.11 -37.10
N LEU A 248 -6.35 -8.92 -37.02
CA LEU A 248 -6.59 -9.86 -35.92
C LEU A 248 -6.49 -11.32 -36.41
N ASP A 249 -6.00 -12.20 -35.55
CA ASP A 249 -6.10 -13.65 -35.76
C ASP A 249 -7.46 -14.18 -35.24
N PRO A 250 -8.04 -15.24 -35.86
CA PRO A 250 -9.26 -15.88 -35.38
C PRO A 250 -9.16 -16.28 -33.92
N GLY A 251 -10.19 -16.00 -33.12
CA GLY A 251 -10.26 -16.26 -31.70
C GLY A 251 -10.15 -17.74 -31.30
N PRO A 252 -9.92 -18.01 -30.00
CA PRO A 252 -9.64 -19.36 -29.49
C PRO A 252 -10.72 -20.41 -29.81
N GLN A 253 -12.00 -20.01 -29.84
CA GLN A 253 -13.11 -20.93 -30.13
C GLN A 253 -13.07 -21.43 -31.58
N LEU A 254 -12.76 -20.55 -32.53
CA LEU A 254 -12.70 -20.89 -33.95
C LEU A 254 -11.44 -21.70 -34.28
N ARG A 255 -10.30 -21.40 -33.63
CA ARG A 255 -9.08 -22.23 -33.69
C ARG A 255 -9.30 -23.63 -33.11
N ARG A 256 -10.01 -23.74 -31.99
CA ARG A 256 -10.33 -25.04 -31.37
C ARG A 256 -11.26 -25.86 -32.26
N LEU A 257 -12.19 -25.20 -32.94
CA LEU A 257 -13.08 -25.85 -33.91
C LEU A 257 -12.33 -26.32 -35.16
N GLU A 258 -11.38 -25.53 -35.68
CA GLU A 258 -10.47 -25.97 -36.76
C GLU A 258 -9.72 -27.24 -36.33
N GLN A 259 -9.10 -27.21 -35.15
CA GLN A 259 -8.36 -28.35 -34.63
C GLN A 259 -9.24 -29.59 -34.44
N ALA A 260 -10.43 -29.44 -33.84
CA ALA A 260 -11.37 -30.54 -33.70
C ALA A 260 -11.83 -31.12 -35.05
N ILE A 261 -12.04 -30.27 -36.08
CA ILE A 261 -12.39 -30.72 -37.44
C ILE A 261 -11.22 -31.47 -38.09
N LEU A 262 -9.98 -31.07 -37.83
CA LEU A 262 -8.78 -31.78 -38.29
C LEU A 262 -8.63 -33.14 -37.58
N ASP A 263 -8.90 -33.18 -36.28
CA ASP A 263 -8.78 -34.35 -35.42
C ASP A 263 -10.00 -35.30 -35.50
N GLN A 264 -11.06 -34.89 -36.21
CA GLN A 264 -12.34 -35.60 -36.31
C GLN A 264 -12.95 -35.92 -34.95
N ASP A 265 -12.88 -34.95 -34.03
CA ASP A 265 -13.30 -35.08 -32.64
C ASP A 265 -14.80 -35.44 -32.52
N GLU A 266 -15.13 -36.42 -31.69
CA GLU A 266 -16.52 -36.87 -31.42
C GLU A 266 -17.41 -35.74 -30.86
N SER A 267 -16.82 -34.72 -30.22
CA SER A 267 -17.52 -33.52 -29.74
C SER A 267 -18.18 -32.71 -30.85
N LEU A 268 -17.79 -32.91 -32.12
CA LEU A 268 -18.40 -32.25 -33.28
C LEU A 268 -19.80 -32.78 -33.62
N ASP A 269 -20.19 -33.96 -33.10
CA ASP A 269 -21.51 -34.56 -33.34
C ASP A 269 -22.57 -34.09 -32.32
N GLY A 270 -22.16 -33.50 -31.19
CA GLY A 270 -23.02 -32.96 -30.12
C GLY A 270 -23.14 -31.42 -30.07
N PRO A 271 -23.83 -30.81 -29.09
CA PRO A 271 -23.78 -29.36 -28.91
C PRO A 271 -22.33 -28.91 -28.72
N TRP A 272 -21.82 -28.02 -29.58
CA TRP A 272 -20.45 -27.52 -29.45
C TRP A 272 -20.38 -26.55 -28.27
N PRO A 273 -19.64 -26.87 -27.22
CA PRO A 273 -19.67 -26.07 -26.00
C PRO A 273 -19.03 -24.70 -26.23
N PRO A 274 -19.59 -23.60 -25.67
CA PRO A 274 -18.82 -22.37 -25.49
C PRO A 274 -17.59 -22.68 -24.62
N ALA A 275 -16.52 -21.91 -24.80
CA ALA A 275 -15.20 -22.18 -24.21
C ALA A 275 -15.14 -22.23 -22.67
N ALA A 276 -16.24 -22.03 -21.95
CA ALA A 276 -16.32 -22.01 -20.50
C ALA A 276 -16.51 -23.40 -19.83
N ALA A 277 -16.52 -24.51 -20.59
CA ALA A 277 -16.68 -25.85 -20.03
C ALA A 277 -15.50 -26.77 -20.36
N VAL A 278 -14.31 -26.45 -19.87
CA VAL A 278 -13.34 -27.50 -19.51
C VAL A 278 -13.66 -27.87 -18.07
N SER A 279 -14.26 -29.04 -17.89
CA SER A 279 -14.59 -29.61 -16.59
C SER A 279 -13.34 -29.75 -15.72
N VAL A 280 -13.25 -28.93 -14.66
CA VAL A 280 -12.57 -29.33 -13.44
C VAL A 280 -13.33 -30.55 -12.89
N PRO A 281 -12.68 -31.63 -12.42
CA PRO A 281 -13.40 -32.71 -11.76
C PRO A 281 -14.16 -32.10 -10.58
N ALA A 282 -15.49 -32.27 -10.55
CA ALA A 282 -16.30 -31.76 -9.45
C ALA A 282 -15.75 -32.28 -8.10
N PRO A 283 -15.70 -31.44 -7.05
CA PRO A 283 -15.36 -31.93 -5.72
C PRO A 283 -16.40 -32.98 -5.35
N SER A 284 -15.93 -34.19 -5.07
CA SER A 284 -16.78 -35.29 -4.66
C SER A 284 -17.49 -34.89 -3.38
N VAL A 285 -18.81 -34.68 -3.45
CA VAL A 285 -19.65 -34.52 -2.26
C VAL A 285 -19.65 -35.86 -1.54
N VAL A 286 -18.84 -35.97 -0.49
CA VAL A 286 -18.89 -37.09 0.43
C VAL A 286 -20.24 -37.02 1.14
N SER A 287 -21.17 -37.88 0.73
CA SER A 287 -22.34 -38.19 1.54
C SER A 287 -21.90 -38.98 2.77
N PRO A 288 -22.41 -38.68 3.97
CA PRO A 288 -22.02 -39.38 5.19
C PRO A 288 -22.55 -40.82 5.15
N VAL A 289 -21.64 -41.79 5.16
CA VAL A 289 -21.97 -43.20 5.41
C VAL A 289 -22.10 -43.38 6.93
N PRO A 290 -23.19 -43.96 7.44
CA PRO A 290 -23.33 -44.22 8.87
C PRO A 290 -22.36 -45.31 9.30
N VAL A 291 -21.60 -45.00 10.35
CA VAL A 291 -20.67 -45.91 11.03
C VAL A 291 -21.49 -47.01 11.71
N SER A 292 -21.12 -48.28 11.48
CA SER A 292 -21.44 -49.37 12.39
C SER A 292 -20.14 -50.02 12.88
N PRO A 293 -20.05 -50.37 14.17
CA PRO A 293 -18.81 -50.77 14.81
C PRO A 293 -18.70 -52.29 14.85
N ASP A 294 -17.66 -52.85 14.24
CA ASP A 294 -17.06 -54.11 14.69
C ASP A 294 -15.62 -54.22 14.19
N ALA A 295 -14.71 -54.34 15.15
CA ALA A 295 -13.29 -54.67 15.01
C ALA A 295 -13.11 -56.15 14.55
N PRO A 296 -11.90 -56.72 14.25
CA PRO A 296 -10.56 -56.26 14.63
C PRO A 296 -9.40 -56.42 13.60
N VAL A 297 -8.37 -55.59 13.81
CA VAL A 297 -6.91 -55.83 13.92
C VAL A 297 -6.19 -56.86 13.00
N CYS A 298 -5.00 -56.41 12.53
CA CYS A 298 -3.74 -57.13 12.20
C CYS A 298 -3.36 -57.37 10.72
N GLY A 299 -2.13 -56.97 10.38
CA GLY A 299 -1.27 -57.72 9.45
C GLY A 299 -0.49 -56.92 8.40
N VAL A 300 0.77 -56.61 8.69
CA VAL A 300 1.81 -56.38 7.65
C VAL A 300 2.22 -57.76 7.11
N PRO A 301 2.43 -57.96 5.79
CA PRO A 301 3.80 -57.96 5.26
C PRO A 301 3.95 -57.45 3.80
N ALA A 302 5.12 -56.87 3.50
CA ALA A 302 5.72 -56.86 2.16
C ALA A 302 6.53 -58.17 1.96
N PRO A 303 7.19 -58.46 0.81
CA PRO A 303 7.14 -57.90 -0.55
C PRO A 303 6.90 -58.99 -1.62
N ASP A 304 6.76 -58.62 -2.90
CA ASP A 304 7.42 -59.35 -4.01
C ASP A 304 7.34 -58.55 -5.33
N ALA A 305 8.50 -58.42 -5.96
CA ALA A 305 8.67 -57.85 -7.30
C ALA A 305 8.25 -58.88 -8.38
N PRO A 306 7.95 -58.42 -9.60
CA PRO A 306 8.94 -58.60 -10.66
C PRO A 306 9.11 -57.38 -11.58
N ALA A 307 10.36 -57.17 -12.02
CA ALA A 307 10.77 -56.28 -13.11
C ALA A 307 10.56 -56.97 -14.49
N PRO A 308 10.99 -56.38 -15.62
CA PRO A 308 10.60 -55.10 -16.21
C PRO A 308 10.06 -55.29 -17.65
N GLY A 309 9.05 -54.49 -18.05
CA GLY A 309 8.54 -54.40 -19.43
C GLY A 309 8.91 -53.07 -20.09
N PRO A 310 8.99 -53.01 -21.43
CA PRO A 310 9.93 -52.15 -22.16
C PRO A 310 9.52 -50.68 -22.22
N SER A 311 10.54 -49.83 -22.09
CA SER A 311 10.49 -48.40 -22.33
C SER A 311 10.31 -48.08 -23.82
N VAL A 312 9.28 -47.30 -24.14
CA VAL A 312 9.16 -46.49 -25.37
C VAL A 312 8.76 -45.07 -24.93
N PRO A 313 9.34 -44.03 -25.55
CA PRO A 313 9.55 -42.72 -24.94
C PRO A 313 8.30 -41.84 -24.96
N GLY A 314 8.04 -41.16 -23.84
CA GLY A 314 7.10 -40.04 -23.80
C GLY A 314 7.60 -38.91 -24.70
N GLY A 315 6.82 -38.63 -25.75
CA GLY A 315 7.02 -37.50 -26.64
C GLY A 315 6.84 -36.19 -25.87
N SER A 316 7.97 -35.55 -25.60
CA SER A 316 8.06 -34.12 -25.40
C SER A 316 7.40 -33.40 -26.56
N ILE A 317 6.40 -32.56 -26.28
CA ILE A 317 5.92 -31.56 -27.23
C ILE A 317 7.13 -30.67 -27.59
N PRO A 318 7.47 -30.49 -28.88
CA PRO A 318 8.60 -29.68 -29.28
C PRO A 318 8.37 -28.22 -28.87
N ARG A 319 9.23 -27.72 -27.97
CA ARG A 319 9.52 -26.29 -27.87
C ARG A 319 9.97 -25.80 -29.27
N PRO A 320 9.55 -24.61 -29.72
CA PRO A 320 10.13 -24.01 -30.93
C PRO A 320 11.66 -23.96 -30.77
N ALA A 321 12.37 -24.34 -31.83
CA ALA A 321 13.81 -24.55 -31.82
C ALA A 321 14.59 -23.37 -31.22
N PRO A 322 15.66 -23.61 -30.45
CA PRO A 322 16.57 -22.55 -30.06
C PRO A 322 17.24 -22.02 -31.33
N GLY A 323 16.95 -20.77 -31.65
CA GLY A 323 17.79 -19.96 -32.53
C GLY A 323 19.21 -19.88 -31.95
N PRO A 324 20.21 -19.51 -32.77
CA PRO A 324 21.62 -19.61 -32.41
C PRO A 324 21.92 -18.90 -31.08
N ALA A 325 22.69 -19.60 -30.24
CA ALA A 325 23.16 -19.15 -28.94
C ALA A 325 23.71 -17.72 -28.97
N GLY A 326 23.25 -16.89 -28.03
CA GLY A 326 23.93 -15.64 -27.64
C GLY A 326 23.27 -14.32 -28.04
N GLY A 327 21.96 -14.27 -28.34
CA GLY A 327 21.26 -13.01 -28.60
C GLY A 327 20.49 -12.51 -27.38
N LEU A 328 20.66 -11.23 -27.00
CA LEU A 328 19.75 -10.56 -26.05
C LEU A 328 18.32 -10.55 -26.64
N PRO A 329 17.25 -10.65 -25.82
CA PRO A 329 15.88 -10.47 -26.28
C PRO A 329 15.77 -9.17 -27.10
N ARG A 330 15.18 -9.22 -28.30
CA ARG A 330 15.18 -8.07 -29.22
C ARG A 330 14.17 -7.01 -28.76
N LEU A 331 14.58 -6.17 -27.79
CA LEU A 331 13.89 -4.94 -27.41
C LEU A 331 14.60 -3.75 -28.05
N VAL A 332 13.92 -3.11 -29.01
CA VAL A 332 14.48 -1.99 -29.79
C VAL A 332 15.01 -0.89 -28.87
N GLY A 333 16.29 -0.53 -29.03
CA GLY A 333 16.91 0.59 -28.32
C GLY A 333 17.17 0.35 -26.83
N ARG A 334 17.09 -0.91 -26.37
CA ARG A 334 17.31 -1.31 -24.96
C ARG A 334 18.52 -2.22 -24.77
N GLU A 335 19.37 -2.35 -25.78
CA GLU A 335 20.58 -3.19 -25.76
C GLU A 335 21.54 -2.82 -24.62
N PRO A 336 21.78 -1.53 -24.28
CA PRO A 336 22.61 -1.19 -23.12
C PRO A 336 22.01 -1.68 -21.80
N HIS A 337 20.69 -1.57 -21.64
CA HIS A 337 19.98 -2.00 -20.44
C HIS A 337 20.04 -3.52 -20.28
N LEU A 338 19.74 -4.26 -21.35
CA LEU A 338 19.79 -5.72 -21.36
C LEU A 338 21.20 -6.25 -21.09
N ARG A 339 22.24 -5.62 -21.65
CA ARG A 339 23.64 -5.98 -21.35
C ARG A 339 23.96 -5.82 -19.87
N ARG A 340 23.54 -4.71 -19.26
CA ARG A 340 23.81 -4.48 -17.85
C ARG A 340 23.05 -5.44 -16.93
N ILE A 341 21.80 -5.77 -17.28
CA ILE A 341 21.02 -6.82 -16.59
C ILE A 341 21.74 -8.16 -16.67
N ALA A 342 22.23 -8.56 -17.86
CA ALA A 342 23.04 -9.78 -18.03
C ALA A 342 24.24 -9.81 -17.09
N GLU A 343 25.02 -8.72 -17.04
CA GLU A 343 26.21 -8.64 -16.17
C GLU A 343 25.87 -8.82 -14.68
N ARG A 344 24.75 -8.24 -14.22
CA ARG A 344 24.30 -8.39 -12.82
C ARG A 344 23.76 -9.80 -12.53
N LEU A 345 23.10 -10.44 -13.49
CA LEU A 345 22.70 -11.85 -13.37
C LEU A 345 23.91 -12.78 -13.29
N ASP A 346 24.95 -12.52 -14.10
CA ASP A 346 26.19 -13.30 -14.08
C ASP A 346 26.95 -13.12 -12.74
N ASP A 347 26.96 -11.90 -12.17
CA ASP A 347 27.50 -11.65 -10.84
C ASP A 347 26.73 -12.39 -9.74
N ALA A 348 25.39 -12.39 -9.79
CA ALA A 348 24.56 -13.14 -8.85
C ALA A 348 24.82 -14.66 -8.97
N GLY A 349 25.00 -15.18 -10.19
CA GLY A 349 25.44 -16.56 -10.43
C GLY A 349 26.81 -16.91 -9.84
N ARG A 350 27.68 -15.91 -9.63
CA ARG A 350 28.98 -16.05 -8.93
C ARG A 350 28.87 -15.80 -7.42
N GLY A 351 27.67 -15.71 -6.87
CA GLY A 351 27.43 -15.44 -5.45
C GLY A 351 27.51 -13.97 -5.04
N ARG A 352 27.49 -13.03 -6.00
CA ARG A 352 27.55 -11.58 -5.76
C ARG A 352 26.25 -10.90 -6.21
N GLY A 353 25.26 -10.96 -5.33
CA GLY A 353 23.95 -10.34 -5.52
C GLY A 353 23.96 -8.82 -5.39
N GLY A 354 22.80 -8.27 -5.05
CA GLY A 354 22.59 -6.84 -4.85
C GLY A 354 21.21 -6.36 -5.25
N VAL A 355 21.07 -5.05 -5.45
CA VAL A 355 19.82 -4.40 -5.85
C VAL A 355 20.01 -3.67 -7.19
N LEU A 356 19.12 -3.90 -8.16
CA LEU A 356 19.11 -3.20 -9.44
C LEU A 356 17.81 -2.41 -9.58
N LEU A 357 17.91 -1.08 -9.48
CA LEU A 357 16.77 -0.16 -9.56
C LEU A 357 16.57 0.30 -11.01
N ILE A 358 15.41 0.02 -11.60
CA ILE A 358 15.04 0.44 -12.95
C ILE A 358 14.02 1.59 -12.88
N GLY A 359 14.49 2.82 -13.08
CA GLY A 359 13.67 4.02 -13.08
C GLY A 359 13.16 4.39 -14.48
N GLY A 360 11.94 4.90 -14.61
CA GLY A 360 11.44 5.46 -15.87
C GLY A 360 9.95 5.77 -15.85
N GLU A 361 9.48 6.61 -16.78
CA GLU A 361 8.08 7.03 -16.84
C GLU A 361 7.09 5.86 -17.04
N SER A 362 5.80 6.10 -16.78
CA SER A 362 4.76 5.09 -17.03
C SER A 362 4.68 4.77 -18.54
N GLY A 363 4.51 3.49 -18.89
CA GLY A 363 4.47 3.06 -20.29
C GLY A 363 5.83 2.99 -21.02
N ILE A 364 6.94 3.35 -20.36
CA ILE A 364 8.28 3.41 -21.01
C ILE A 364 8.92 2.04 -21.34
N GLY A 365 8.31 0.94 -20.87
CA GLY A 365 8.78 -0.44 -21.11
C GLY A 365 9.54 -1.11 -19.95
N LYS A 366 9.39 -0.63 -18.70
CA LYS A 366 10.05 -1.24 -17.52
C LYS A 366 9.65 -2.70 -17.28
N THR A 367 8.35 -3.02 -17.38
CA THR A 367 7.84 -4.40 -17.26
C THR A 367 8.42 -5.31 -18.35
N ARG A 368 8.51 -4.85 -19.61
CA ARG A 368 9.16 -5.62 -20.69
C ARG A 368 10.63 -5.91 -20.40
N LEU A 369 11.35 -4.97 -19.76
CA LEU A 369 12.73 -5.22 -19.31
C LEU A 369 12.80 -6.23 -18.16
N ALA A 370 11.83 -6.22 -17.24
CA ALA A 370 11.74 -7.21 -16.16
C ALA A 370 11.41 -8.62 -16.70
N GLU A 371 10.52 -8.72 -17.70
CA GLU A 371 10.21 -9.97 -18.42
C GLU A 371 11.47 -10.52 -19.10
N ALA A 372 12.18 -9.68 -19.87
CA ALA A 372 13.44 -10.07 -20.51
C ALA A 372 14.50 -10.50 -19.47
N ALA A 373 14.56 -9.83 -18.31
CA ALA A 373 15.44 -10.24 -17.21
C ALA A 373 15.09 -11.63 -16.66
N ALA A 374 13.79 -11.95 -16.53
CA ALA A 374 13.32 -13.26 -16.09
C ALA A 374 13.72 -14.38 -17.08
N GLU A 375 13.55 -14.13 -18.38
CA GLU A 375 13.98 -15.04 -19.45
C GLU A 375 15.50 -15.27 -19.40
N MET A 376 16.28 -14.20 -19.34
CA MET A 376 17.74 -14.24 -19.26
C MET A 376 18.25 -14.94 -17.98
N ALA A 377 17.52 -14.82 -16.88
CA ALA A 377 17.80 -15.50 -15.62
C ALA A 377 17.55 -17.01 -15.73
N ALA A 378 16.43 -17.41 -16.33
CA ALA A 378 16.11 -18.81 -16.58
C ALA A 378 17.15 -19.49 -17.47
N GLU A 379 17.64 -18.81 -18.52
CA GLU A 379 18.73 -19.28 -19.39
C GLU A 379 20.05 -19.49 -18.62
N ARG A 380 20.28 -18.72 -17.56
CA ARG A 380 21.47 -18.80 -16.69
C ARG A 380 21.29 -19.73 -15.50
N GLY A 381 20.15 -20.41 -15.38
CA GLY A 381 19.85 -21.33 -14.28
C GLY A 381 19.51 -20.64 -12.96
N LEU A 382 19.14 -19.36 -12.97
CA LEU A 382 18.62 -18.66 -11.80
C LEU A 382 17.12 -18.93 -11.64
N THR A 383 16.67 -19.00 -10.39
CA THR A 383 15.22 -19.03 -10.09
C THR A 383 14.69 -17.61 -10.08
N ALA A 384 13.81 -17.26 -11.04
CA ALA A 384 13.16 -15.95 -11.09
C ALA A 384 11.82 -15.98 -10.33
N VAL A 385 11.64 -15.07 -9.39
CA VAL A 385 10.43 -14.90 -8.60
C VAL A 385 9.87 -13.51 -8.84
N TRP A 386 8.58 -13.43 -9.16
CA TRP A 386 7.90 -12.18 -9.43
C TRP A 386 7.06 -11.75 -8.23
N SER A 387 7.14 -10.48 -7.88
CA SER A 387 6.30 -9.83 -6.87
C SER A 387 5.84 -8.47 -7.38
N ARG A 388 4.61 -8.09 -7.03
CA ARG A 388 4.02 -6.82 -7.44
C ARG A 388 3.69 -5.98 -6.23
N CYS A 389 4.11 -4.73 -6.24
CA CYS A 389 3.59 -3.73 -5.32
C CYS A 389 2.22 -3.26 -5.84
N VAL A 390 1.23 -3.22 -4.94
CA VAL A 390 -0.15 -2.90 -5.28
C VAL A 390 -0.41 -1.42 -4.97
N GLU A 391 -1.02 -0.72 -5.91
CA GLU A 391 -1.40 0.68 -5.77
C GLU A 391 -2.53 0.84 -4.74
N GLY A 392 -2.26 1.63 -3.67
CA GLY A 392 -3.23 2.00 -2.64
C GLY A 392 -3.05 1.32 -1.27
N ARG A 393 -3.73 1.86 -0.25
CA ARG A 393 -3.64 1.41 1.17
C ARG A 393 -4.30 0.05 1.47
N GLY A 394 -4.64 -0.73 0.43
CA GLY A 394 -5.41 -1.97 0.55
C GLY A 394 -4.58 -3.25 0.69
N ALA A 395 -3.28 -3.22 0.35
CA ALA A 395 -2.42 -4.39 0.50
C ALA A 395 -2.06 -4.64 1.98
N PRO A 396 -1.92 -5.92 2.39
CA PRO A 396 -1.30 -6.25 3.67
C PRO A 396 0.11 -5.64 3.80
N ALA A 397 0.55 -5.32 5.02
CA ALA A 397 1.95 -4.98 5.26
C ALA A 397 2.88 -6.13 4.80
N PHE A 398 4.06 -5.79 4.29
CA PHE A 398 5.00 -6.75 3.71
C PHE A 398 4.53 -7.50 2.45
N TRP A 399 3.47 -7.03 1.76
CA TRP A 399 2.84 -7.77 0.67
C TRP A 399 3.78 -8.25 -0.46
N PRO A 400 4.71 -7.42 -0.98
CA PRO A 400 5.70 -7.89 -1.96
C PRO A 400 6.52 -9.07 -1.45
N TRP A 401 6.92 -9.05 -0.18
CA TRP A 401 7.74 -10.09 0.43
C TRP A 401 6.94 -11.37 0.73
N ILE A 402 5.67 -11.24 1.11
CA ILE A 402 4.75 -12.38 1.25
C ILE A 402 4.67 -13.15 -0.07
N GLN A 403 4.48 -12.45 -1.20
CA GLN A 403 4.46 -13.06 -2.53
C GLN A 403 5.78 -13.78 -2.85
N VAL A 404 6.93 -13.17 -2.54
CA VAL A 404 8.26 -13.77 -2.77
C VAL A 404 8.41 -15.07 -1.98
N LEU A 405 8.06 -15.08 -0.69
CA LEU A 405 8.21 -16.26 0.17
C LEU A 405 7.27 -17.40 -0.26
N GLN A 406 6.03 -17.08 -0.65
CA GLN A 406 5.06 -18.05 -1.18
C GLN A 406 5.57 -18.68 -2.48
N ALA A 407 6.07 -17.88 -3.42
CA ALA A 407 6.60 -18.36 -4.70
C ALA A 407 7.86 -19.24 -4.54
N LEU A 408 8.64 -19.02 -3.46
CA LEU A 408 9.80 -19.85 -3.12
C LEU A 408 9.45 -21.16 -2.39
N GLY A 409 8.16 -21.47 -2.21
CA GLY A 409 7.69 -22.74 -1.67
C GLY A 409 7.82 -22.86 -0.15
N GLU A 410 7.74 -21.74 0.59
CA GLU A 410 7.21 -21.80 1.95
C GLU A 410 5.69 -21.95 1.82
N GLY A 411 5.07 -22.95 2.46
CA GLY A 411 3.64 -23.20 2.35
C GLY A 411 2.78 -21.98 2.70
N HIS A 412 1.45 -22.09 2.57
CA HIS A 412 0.52 -21.07 3.07
C HIS A 412 0.85 -20.79 4.55
N GLY A 413 1.57 -19.70 4.83
CA GLY A 413 2.02 -19.35 6.18
C GLY A 413 3.48 -18.91 6.37
N GLY A 414 4.39 -18.90 5.37
CA GLY A 414 5.83 -18.60 5.62
C GLY A 414 6.14 -17.38 6.52
N LEU A 415 5.59 -16.20 6.20
CA LEU A 415 5.75 -15.00 7.04
C LEU A 415 4.91 -15.06 8.32
N GLU A 416 3.69 -15.62 8.25
CA GLU A 416 2.76 -15.70 9.37
C GLU A 416 3.23 -16.67 10.45
N GLU A 417 3.92 -17.75 10.08
CA GLU A 417 4.55 -18.73 10.95
C GLU A 417 5.83 -18.16 11.59
N VAL A 418 6.57 -17.31 10.88
CA VAL A 418 7.68 -16.55 11.45
C VAL A 418 7.14 -15.53 12.47
N LEU A 419 6.11 -14.77 12.11
CA LEU A 419 5.44 -13.82 13.01
C LEU A 419 4.89 -14.54 14.26
N HIS A 420 4.12 -15.62 14.09
CA HIS A 420 3.57 -16.40 15.21
C HIS A 420 4.66 -16.91 16.16
N ARG A 421 5.82 -17.36 15.65
CA ARG A 421 6.94 -17.78 16.51
C ARG A 421 7.58 -16.63 17.28
N LEU A 422 7.51 -15.41 16.75
CA LEU A 422 8.12 -14.21 17.35
C LEU A 422 7.18 -13.46 18.29
N THR A 423 5.87 -13.47 18.03
CA THR A 423 4.88 -12.69 18.78
C THR A 423 4.08 -13.53 19.78
N GLY A 424 4.16 -14.86 19.77
CA GLY A 424 3.43 -15.74 20.69
C GLY A 424 1.90 -15.81 20.49
N ASP A 425 1.33 -14.81 19.83
CA ASP A 425 -0.09 -14.71 19.50
C ASP A 425 -0.43 -15.51 18.23
N ASP A 426 -1.42 -16.42 18.35
CA ASP A 426 -2.12 -17.03 17.22
C ASP A 426 -3.11 -16.01 16.64
N PRO A 427 -2.91 -15.46 15.43
CA PRO A 427 -3.85 -14.54 14.82
C PRO A 427 -5.19 -15.22 14.44
N LEU A 428 -5.24 -16.56 14.46
CA LEU A 428 -6.35 -17.37 13.94
C LEU A 428 -7.36 -17.80 15.01
N LYS A 429 -7.16 -17.46 16.30
CA LYS A 429 -8.16 -17.65 17.35
C LYS A 429 -8.80 -16.34 17.79
N GLY A 430 -9.81 -15.91 17.04
CA GLY A 430 -10.93 -15.18 17.65
C GLY A 430 -11.57 -16.04 18.75
N PRO A 431 -12.33 -15.45 19.69
CA PRO A 431 -12.88 -16.17 20.84
C PRO A 431 -13.95 -17.17 20.38
N SER A 432 -13.54 -18.37 19.99
CA SER A 432 -14.44 -19.54 19.96
C SER A 432 -14.55 -20.06 21.38
N GLY A 433 -15.31 -19.35 22.21
CA GLY A 433 -15.85 -19.92 23.44
C GLY A 433 -16.88 -20.96 23.05
N GLU A 434 -16.49 -22.23 22.96
CA GLU A 434 -17.46 -23.31 23.10
C GLU A 434 -18.01 -23.24 24.53
N PRO A 435 -19.32 -23.03 24.72
CA PRO A 435 -19.91 -23.09 26.04
C PRO A 435 -19.97 -24.56 26.45
N SER A 436 -19.19 -24.91 27.47
CA SER A 436 -19.35 -26.15 28.22
C SER A 436 -20.80 -26.26 28.70
N GLU A 437 -21.49 -27.30 28.23
CA GLU A 437 -22.86 -27.66 28.62
C GLU A 437 -22.94 -27.98 30.12
N GLU A 438 -23.77 -27.24 30.85
CA GLU A 438 -24.48 -27.75 32.03
C GLU A 438 -26.00 -27.49 31.86
N PRO A 439 -26.88 -28.45 32.21
CA PRO A 439 -28.27 -28.42 31.79
C PRO A 439 -29.16 -27.83 32.88
N SER A 440 -29.92 -26.77 32.58
CA SER A 440 -31.16 -26.49 33.32
C SER A 440 -32.11 -25.52 32.59
N GLY A 441 -33.33 -25.99 32.36
CA GLY A 441 -34.55 -25.20 32.65
C GLY A 441 -35.19 -24.36 31.53
N GLU A 442 -35.99 -25.04 30.69
CA GLU A 442 -37.30 -24.63 30.13
C GLU A 442 -37.51 -23.35 29.27
N PRO A 443 -38.51 -23.37 28.35
CA PRO A 443 -38.55 -22.51 27.17
C PRO A 443 -39.61 -21.40 27.28
N HIS A 444 -39.29 -20.18 26.83
CA HIS A 444 -40.30 -19.18 26.48
C HIS A 444 -39.99 -18.56 25.13
N GLY A 445 -40.87 -18.84 24.16
CA GLY A 445 -40.81 -18.34 22.81
C GLY A 445 -41.25 -16.87 22.68
N GLY A 446 -40.87 -16.27 21.56
CA GLY A 446 -41.33 -14.95 21.15
C GLY A 446 -40.46 -14.39 20.03
N GLY A 447 -40.77 -14.75 18.78
CA GLY A 447 -40.09 -14.19 17.62
C GLY A 447 -40.39 -12.70 17.46
N ARG A 448 -39.41 -11.94 16.96
CA ARG A 448 -39.61 -10.68 16.22
C ARG A 448 -38.42 -10.44 15.28
N THR A 449 -38.78 -10.25 14.01
CA THR A 449 -38.01 -9.67 12.92
C THR A 449 -37.56 -8.24 13.22
N GLY A 450 -36.33 -7.88 12.85
CA GLY A 450 -35.86 -6.50 12.85
C GLY A 450 -34.45 -6.39 12.29
N ALA A 451 -34.35 -5.87 11.06
CA ALA A 451 -33.12 -5.33 10.52
C ALA A 451 -32.71 -4.12 11.36
N ASP A 452 -31.56 -4.18 12.02
CA ASP A 452 -30.91 -3.01 12.59
C ASP A 452 -29.41 -3.10 12.31
N GLY A 453 -28.96 -2.28 11.36
CA GLY A 453 -27.57 -2.15 10.92
C GLY A 453 -26.77 -1.27 11.87
N SER A 454 -26.63 -1.69 13.13
CA SER A 454 -25.70 -1.04 14.05
C SER A 454 -24.26 -1.42 13.68
N PRO A 455 -23.34 -0.44 13.47
CA PRO A 455 -21.95 -0.75 13.17
C PRO A 455 -21.29 -1.50 14.34
N PRO A 456 -20.34 -2.42 14.08
CA PRO A 456 -19.60 -3.07 15.16
C PRO A 456 -18.85 -2.01 15.96
N ALA A 457 -19.05 -2.02 17.28
CA ALA A 457 -18.37 -1.13 18.20
C ALA A 457 -16.84 -1.25 18.03
N VAL A 458 -16.14 -0.13 18.19
CA VAL A 458 -14.66 -0.11 18.30
C VAL A 458 -14.27 -1.15 19.36
N PRO A 459 -13.27 -2.01 19.13
CA PRO A 459 -12.94 -3.07 20.09
C PRO A 459 -12.54 -2.44 21.42
N GLN A 460 -13.42 -2.54 22.43
CA GLN A 460 -13.15 -2.10 23.80
C GLN A 460 -12.70 -3.25 24.71
N ASP A 461 -12.54 -4.46 24.17
CA ASP A 461 -12.27 -5.64 25.01
C ASP A 461 -11.02 -6.38 24.55
N ARG A 462 -9.89 -6.01 25.18
CA ARG A 462 -8.79 -6.93 25.44
C ARG A 462 -8.57 -6.91 26.95
N THR A 463 -8.68 -8.04 27.60
CA THR A 463 -8.26 -8.22 28.99
C THR A 463 -6.79 -7.82 29.11
N ARG A 464 -6.50 -6.82 29.96
CA ARG A 464 -5.15 -6.26 30.19
C ARG A 464 -4.10 -7.29 30.61
N GLN A 465 -4.52 -8.45 31.12
CA GLN A 465 -3.66 -9.56 31.53
C GLN A 465 -3.07 -10.35 30.36
N ASP A 466 -3.71 -10.34 29.18
CA ASP A 466 -3.21 -11.08 28.01
C ASP A 466 -2.13 -10.30 27.24
N ARG A 467 -2.13 -8.96 27.31
CA ARG A 467 -1.05 -8.12 26.75
C ARG A 467 0.27 -8.19 27.56
N ALA A 468 0.21 -8.67 28.81
CA ALA A 468 1.34 -8.64 29.75
C ALA A 468 2.21 -9.92 29.70
N ARG A 469 1.82 -10.95 28.96
CA ARG A 469 2.57 -12.22 28.87
C ARG A 469 3.30 -12.27 27.51
N GLU A 470 4.63 -12.20 27.57
CA GLU A 470 5.58 -12.41 26.46
C GLU A 470 5.71 -11.33 25.36
N ALA A 471 5.53 -10.04 25.69
CA ALA A 471 5.85 -8.98 24.72
C ALA A 471 7.38 -8.78 24.60
N VAL A 472 8.01 -9.44 23.62
CA VAL A 472 9.30 -8.99 23.06
C VAL A 472 9.16 -7.52 22.68
N ASP A 473 10.17 -6.70 23.00
CA ASP A 473 10.22 -5.30 22.57
C ASP A 473 9.91 -5.20 21.05
N PRO A 474 8.92 -4.39 20.64
CA PRO A 474 8.48 -4.22 19.25
C PRO A 474 9.60 -4.14 18.20
N ASP A 475 10.66 -3.39 18.50
CA ASP A 475 11.79 -3.20 17.59
C ASP A 475 12.68 -4.45 17.53
N THR A 476 12.92 -5.09 18.67
CA THR A 476 13.60 -6.40 18.74
C THR A 476 12.84 -7.45 17.94
N ALA A 477 11.52 -7.51 18.08
CA ALA A 477 10.67 -8.42 17.32
C ALA A 477 10.76 -8.13 15.80
N ARG A 478 10.77 -6.85 15.40
CA ARG A 478 10.90 -6.44 13.98
C ARG A 478 12.24 -6.85 13.38
N PHE A 479 13.34 -6.67 14.11
CA PHE A 479 14.62 -7.16 13.64
C PHE A 479 14.61 -8.68 13.46
N LEU A 480 14.13 -9.43 14.47
CA LEU A 480 14.07 -10.89 14.38
C LEU A 480 13.23 -11.36 13.19
N LEU A 481 12.17 -10.64 12.86
CA LEU A 481 11.38 -10.86 11.64
C LEU A 481 12.24 -10.65 10.39
N TYR A 482 12.95 -9.52 10.29
CA TYR A 482 13.79 -9.20 9.13
C TYR A 482 14.93 -10.21 8.96
N ASP A 483 15.60 -10.59 10.05
CA ASP A 483 16.66 -11.60 10.06
C ASP A 483 16.12 -12.98 9.69
N ALA A 484 14.95 -13.37 10.20
CA ALA A 484 14.31 -14.63 9.83
C ALA A 484 13.97 -14.68 8.34
N ILE A 485 13.46 -13.59 7.76
CA ILE A 485 13.20 -13.47 6.32
C ILE A 485 14.51 -13.51 5.52
N ALA A 486 15.53 -12.76 5.95
CA ALA A 486 16.86 -12.76 5.32
C ALA A 486 17.48 -14.17 5.32
N GLY A 487 17.37 -14.87 6.44
CA GLY A 487 17.79 -16.25 6.61
C GLY A 487 16.99 -17.21 5.72
N ALA A 488 15.67 -17.02 5.59
CA ALA A 488 14.82 -17.82 4.71
C ALA A 488 15.23 -17.66 3.23
N LEU A 489 15.38 -16.41 2.79
CA LEU A 489 15.85 -16.10 1.43
C LEU A 489 17.25 -16.66 1.17
N THR A 490 18.17 -16.53 2.14
CA THR A 490 19.54 -17.05 2.04
C THR A 490 19.55 -18.59 1.95
N ARG A 491 18.76 -19.29 2.78
CA ARG A 491 18.63 -20.76 2.70
C ARG A 491 18.14 -21.23 1.33
N ARG A 492 17.24 -20.49 0.70
CA ARG A 492 16.75 -20.80 -0.66
C ARG A 492 17.84 -20.62 -1.72
N THR A 493 18.75 -19.67 -1.53
CA THR A 493 19.90 -19.49 -2.44
C THR A 493 20.94 -20.62 -2.36
N ALA A 494 20.85 -21.52 -1.38
CA ALA A 494 21.76 -22.66 -1.26
C ALA A 494 21.59 -23.69 -2.39
N GLY A 495 20.42 -23.74 -3.04
CA GLY A 495 20.13 -24.64 -4.15
C GLY A 495 20.45 -24.05 -5.54
N ALA A 496 20.12 -22.77 -5.74
CA ALA A 496 20.41 -22.02 -6.96
C ALA A 496 20.35 -20.51 -6.67
N PRO A 497 21.04 -19.64 -7.43
CA PRO A 497 20.89 -18.21 -7.28
C PRO A 497 19.47 -17.75 -7.65
N VAL A 498 18.99 -16.70 -6.97
CA VAL A 498 17.60 -16.24 -7.06
C VAL A 498 17.58 -14.81 -7.60
N LEU A 499 16.69 -14.56 -8.56
CA LEU A 499 16.29 -13.24 -9.02
C LEU A 499 14.91 -12.92 -8.46
N VAL A 500 14.80 -11.86 -7.65
CA VAL A 500 13.52 -11.31 -7.21
C VAL A 500 13.18 -10.09 -8.07
N LEU A 501 12.07 -10.15 -8.79
CA LEU A 501 11.53 -9.05 -9.58
C LEU A 501 10.46 -8.36 -8.75
N MET A 502 10.71 -7.10 -8.37
CA MET A 502 9.78 -6.24 -7.64
C MET A 502 9.24 -5.15 -8.55
N GLU A 503 7.99 -5.27 -8.97
CA GLU A 503 7.39 -4.25 -9.83
C GLU A 503 6.80 -3.08 -9.05
N ASP A 504 7.06 -1.88 -9.57
CA ASP A 504 6.46 -0.63 -9.13
C ASP A 504 6.66 -0.35 -7.63
N ILE A 505 7.92 -0.44 -7.16
CA ILE A 505 8.28 -0.27 -5.73
C ILE A 505 7.91 1.07 -5.10
N HIS A 506 7.49 2.05 -5.91
CA HIS A 506 6.92 3.30 -5.42
C HIS A 506 5.57 3.10 -4.71
N TRP A 507 4.90 1.97 -4.97
CA TRP A 507 3.70 1.53 -4.27
C TRP A 507 3.98 0.58 -3.10
N ALA A 508 5.25 0.25 -2.82
CA ALA A 508 5.57 -0.60 -1.69
C ALA A 508 5.24 0.11 -0.37
N ASP A 509 4.73 -0.65 0.61
CA ASP A 509 4.55 -0.16 1.97
C ASP A 509 5.92 0.16 2.62
N ALA A 510 5.92 1.04 3.62
CA ALA A 510 7.14 1.52 4.26
C ALA A 510 7.88 0.37 4.96
N ALA A 511 7.16 -0.58 5.55
CA ALA A 511 7.75 -1.77 6.16
C ALA A 511 8.44 -2.66 5.11
N SER A 512 7.86 -2.85 3.93
CA SER A 512 8.50 -3.54 2.80
C SER A 512 9.77 -2.84 2.31
N LEU A 513 9.76 -1.52 2.21
CA LEU A 513 10.93 -0.73 1.80
C LEU A 513 12.05 -0.80 2.84
N LYS A 514 11.72 -0.76 4.13
CA LYS A 514 12.68 -0.95 5.23
C LYS A 514 13.27 -2.36 5.25
N LEU A 515 12.50 -3.39 4.92
CA LEU A 515 13.04 -4.74 4.74
C LEU A 515 13.96 -4.83 3.51
N LEU A 516 13.64 -4.14 2.41
CA LEU A 516 14.55 -4.08 1.26
C LEU A 516 15.87 -3.40 1.61
N THR A 517 15.84 -2.27 2.32
CA THR A 517 17.06 -1.60 2.79
C THR A 517 17.79 -2.44 3.82
N PHE A 518 17.07 -3.20 4.66
CA PHE A 518 17.65 -4.15 5.59
C PHE A 518 18.49 -5.21 4.88
N LEU A 519 17.91 -5.87 3.88
CA LEU A 519 18.53 -6.94 3.11
C LEU A 519 19.71 -6.43 2.29
N GLY A 520 19.57 -5.27 1.65
CA GLY A 520 20.57 -4.74 0.71
C GLY A 520 21.97 -4.55 1.30
N GLY A 521 22.09 -4.40 2.64
CA GLY A 521 23.37 -4.35 3.33
C GLY A 521 24.24 -5.59 3.09
N ASP A 522 23.62 -6.78 2.99
CA ASP A 522 24.32 -8.06 2.89
C ASP A 522 24.15 -8.76 1.52
N LEU A 523 23.25 -8.28 0.66
CA LEU A 523 22.99 -8.89 -0.66
C LEU A 523 24.24 -9.02 -1.54
N HIS A 524 25.23 -8.14 -1.38
CA HIS A 524 26.50 -8.23 -2.13
C HIS A 524 27.32 -9.51 -1.83
N ARG A 525 26.98 -10.24 -0.77
CA ARG A 525 27.63 -11.49 -0.34
C ARG A 525 26.75 -12.72 -0.55
N THR A 526 25.55 -12.57 -1.09
CA THR A 526 24.60 -13.67 -1.30
C THR A 526 24.30 -13.86 -2.79
N PRO A 527 23.87 -15.05 -3.23
CA PRO A 527 23.45 -15.32 -4.61
C PRO A 527 22.03 -14.78 -4.90
N LEU A 528 21.66 -13.62 -4.35
CA LEU A 528 20.32 -13.04 -4.43
C LEU A 528 20.36 -11.65 -5.09
N LEU A 529 19.72 -11.53 -6.26
CA LEU A 529 19.57 -10.25 -6.96
C LEU A 529 18.12 -9.77 -6.85
N VAL A 530 17.91 -8.56 -6.34
CA VAL A 530 16.60 -7.90 -6.36
C VAL A 530 16.60 -6.86 -7.47
N LEU A 531 15.75 -7.04 -8.48
CA LEU A 531 15.53 -6.06 -9.54
C LEU A 531 14.18 -5.39 -9.30
N ALA A 532 14.21 -4.09 -9.05
CA ALA A 532 13.05 -3.31 -8.66
C ALA A 532 12.72 -2.21 -9.68
N THR A 533 11.48 -2.12 -10.14
CA THR A 533 11.06 -1.07 -11.09
C THR A 533 10.39 0.10 -10.36
N MET A 534 10.66 1.33 -10.78
CA MET A 534 10.13 2.54 -10.15
C MET A 534 9.85 3.67 -11.13
N ARG A 535 8.99 4.62 -10.73
CA ARG A 535 8.77 5.89 -11.44
C ARG A 535 9.72 6.98 -10.87
N PRO A 536 10.29 7.87 -11.71
CA PRO A 536 11.23 8.90 -11.24
C PRO A 536 10.55 9.98 -10.39
N GLU A 537 9.30 10.30 -10.72
CA GLU A 537 8.42 11.12 -9.91
C GLU A 537 7.42 10.19 -9.19
N PRO A 538 7.38 10.19 -7.85
CA PRO A 538 6.26 9.59 -7.12
C PRO A 538 4.95 10.26 -7.58
N ALA A 539 3.83 9.54 -7.52
CA ALA A 539 2.63 9.92 -8.26
C ALA A 539 2.00 11.26 -7.80
N GLY A 540 0.94 11.66 -8.50
CA GLY A 540 0.37 13.02 -8.53
C GLY A 540 -0.01 13.66 -7.17
N PRO A 541 -0.57 14.88 -7.20
CA PRO A 541 -0.78 15.73 -6.01
C PRO A 541 -1.66 15.14 -4.89
N ASP A 542 -2.29 13.98 -5.11
CA ASP A 542 -3.16 13.29 -4.17
C ASP A 542 -2.43 12.19 -3.34
N GLU A 543 -1.14 11.89 -3.59
CA GLU A 543 -0.37 10.92 -2.77
C GLU A 543 0.09 11.52 -1.41
N PRO A 544 0.02 10.76 -0.30
CA PRO A 544 0.52 11.18 1.00
C PRO A 544 2.02 11.54 0.95
N ALA A 545 2.40 12.66 1.58
CA ALA A 545 3.78 13.09 1.65
C ALA A 545 4.69 12.04 2.33
N GLU A 546 4.17 11.28 3.29
CA GLU A 546 4.94 10.26 4.00
C GLU A 546 5.40 9.12 3.09
N ALA A 547 4.56 8.62 2.19
CA ALA A 547 4.91 7.52 1.27
C ALA A 547 6.08 7.93 0.34
N ARG A 548 6.04 9.17 -0.16
CA ARG A 548 7.13 9.75 -0.97
C ARG A 548 8.42 9.89 -0.17
N GLN A 549 8.32 10.30 1.09
CA GLN A 549 9.46 10.42 1.99
C GLN A 549 10.06 9.05 2.31
N ALA A 550 9.24 8.03 2.58
CA ALA A 550 9.68 6.66 2.83
C ALA A 550 10.45 6.08 1.63
N LEU A 551 9.91 6.22 0.41
CA LEU A 551 10.60 5.81 -0.81
C LEU A 551 11.91 6.56 -1.01
N THR A 552 11.90 7.89 -0.86
CA THR A 552 13.10 8.71 -1.04
C THR A 552 14.19 8.34 -0.03
N GLY A 553 13.82 8.12 1.23
CA GLY A 553 14.71 7.65 2.29
C GLY A 553 15.30 6.28 1.96
N ALA A 554 14.46 5.31 1.60
CA ALA A 554 14.89 3.97 1.23
C ALA A 554 15.85 3.96 0.03
N LEU A 555 15.56 4.74 -1.02
CA LEU A 555 16.45 4.89 -2.17
C LEU A 555 17.78 5.55 -1.80
N GLY A 556 17.76 6.54 -0.91
CA GLY A 556 18.97 7.16 -0.39
C GLY A 556 19.85 6.19 0.40
N GLU A 557 19.25 5.30 1.19
CA GLU A 557 19.96 4.24 1.90
C GLU A 557 20.51 3.16 0.96
N LEU A 558 19.67 2.63 0.07
CA LEU A 558 20.04 1.58 -0.88
C LEU A 558 21.20 2.02 -1.76
N THR A 559 21.19 3.26 -2.26
CA THR A 559 22.27 3.79 -3.13
C THR A 559 23.62 3.91 -2.43
N ARG A 560 23.66 3.95 -1.09
CA ARG A 560 24.91 3.90 -0.30
C ARG A 560 25.43 2.48 -0.09
N GLN A 561 24.61 1.45 -0.33
CA GLN A 561 24.98 0.06 -0.11
C GLN A 561 25.78 -0.50 -1.28
N ARG A 562 26.72 -1.40 -0.96
CA ARG A 562 27.54 -2.09 -1.98
C ARG A 562 26.66 -3.04 -2.77
N GLY A 563 26.79 -3.05 -4.10
CA GLY A 563 26.02 -3.91 -4.99
C GLY A 563 24.66 -3.36 -5.42
N THR A 564 24.29 -2.15 -4.97
CA THR A 564 23.15 -1.40 -5.50
C THR A 564 23.53 -0.59 -6.72
N GLU A 565 22.69 -0.64 -7.76
CA GLU A 565 22.84 0.14 -8.98
C GLU A 565 21.50 0.70 -9.44
N ARG A 566 21.51 1.90 -10.05
CA ARG A 566 20.33 2.51 -10.65
C ARG A 566 20.52 2.71 -12.15
N MET A 567 19.53 2.25 -12.91
CA MET A 567 19.43 2.42 -14.35
C MET A 567 18.16 3.19 -14.69
N ASN A 568 18.26 4.20 -15.56
CA ASN A 568 17.10 4.94 -16.04
C ASN A 568 16.74 4.51 -17.46
N VAL A 569 15.44 4.35 -17.71
CA VAL A 569 14.85 4.01 -18.99
C VAL A 569 14.23 5.28 -19.57
N THR A 570 14.78 5.75 -20.67
CA THR A 570 14.35 6.99 -21.34
C THR A 570 13.36 6.71 -22.46
N ALA A 571 12.67 7.75 -22.91
CA ALA A 571 11.87 7.73 -24.13
C ALA A 571 12.71 7.36 -25.36
N PHE A 572 12.05 6.83 -26.40
CA PHE A 572 12.68 6.51 -27.66
C PHE A 572 13.15 7.78 -28.39
N THR A 573 14.35 7.69 -28.96
CA THR A 573 14.85 8.66 -29.93
C THR A 573 14.16 8.45 -31.28
N ALA A 574 14.23 9.44 -32.19
CA ALA A 574 13.66 9.29 -33.53
C ALA A 574 14.30 8.11 -34.29
N GLU A 575 15.59 7.86 -34.06
CA GLU A 575 16.30 6.70 -34.60
C GLU A 575 15.72 5.38 -34.07
N GLN A 576 15.50 5.28 -32.76
CA GLN A 576 14.87 4.10 -32.14
C GLN A 576 13.43 3.89 -32.59
N ILE A 577 12.68 4.96 -32.88
CA ILE A 577 11.32 4.86 -33.47
C ILE A 577 11.40 4.33 -34.90
N THR A 578 12.41 4.75 -35.68
CA THR A 578 12.64 4.24 -37.03
C THR A 578 12.92 2.73 -37.00
N ASP A 579 13.76 2.29 -36.07
CA ASP A 579 14.04 0.87 -35.85
C ASP A 579 12.80 0.11 -35.35
N TYR A 580 11.97 0.75 -34.50
CA TYR A 580 10.73 0.18 -33.98
C TYR A 580 9.70 -0.08 -35.09
N LEU A 581 9.68 0.78 -36.12
CA LEU A 581 8.84 0.61 -37.31
C LEU A 581 9.38 -0.44 -38.30
N GLY A 582 10.58 -0.99 -38.06
CA GLY A 582 11.25 -1.91 -38.98
C GLY A 582 11.98 -1.22 -40.14
N GLY A 583 12.34 0.06 -39.96
CA GLY A 583 12.83 0.97 -41.01
C GLY A 583 11.74 1.94 -41.48
N GLY A 584 12.10 3.07 -42.10
CA GLY A 584 11.11 4.05 -42.59
C GLY A 584 11.63 5.47 -42.77
N ASP A 585 10.70 6.39 -43.04
CA ASP A 585 10.94 7.82 -43.25
C ASP A 585 11.35 8.52 -41.92
N PRO A 586 12.54 9.14 -41.84
CA PRO A 586 12.97 9.89 -40.66
C PRO A 586 12.07 11.08 -40.30
N ASP A 587 11.35 11.67 -41.27
CA ASP A 587 10.40 12.75 -41.00
C ASP A 587 9.15 12.24 -40.28
N LEU A 588 8.65 11.06 -40.66
CA LEU A 588 7.57 10.36 -39.95
C LEU A 588 7.98 10.00 -38.51
N ALA A 589 9.19 9.46 -38.33
CA ALA A 589 9.70 9.11 -37.00
C ALA A 589 9.85 10.34 -36.08
N ARG A 590 10.27 11.49 -36.63
CA ARG A 590 10.29 12.78 -35.89
C ARG A 590 8.90 13.27 -35.54
N ALA A 591 7.95 13.24 -36.48
CA ALA A 591 6.56 13.63 -36.21
C ALA A 591 5.92 12.75 -35.12
N LEU A 592 6.14 11.44 -35.18
CA LEU A 592 5.69 10.50 -34.15
C LEU A 592 6.38 10.76 -32.80
N ARG A 593 7.69 11.04 -32.79
CA ARG A 593 8.41 11.40 -31.55
C ARG A 593 7.85 12.67 -30.92
N ASP A 594 7.70 13.73 -31.70
CA ASP A 594 7.26 15.03 -31.20
C ASP A 594 5.82 14.97 -30.68
N ARG A 595 4.98 14.10 -31.27
CA ARG A 595 3.60 13.88 -30.82
C ARG A 595 3.46 12.96 -29.61
N THR A 596 4.37 11.99 -29.43
CA THR A 596 4.30 10.96 -28.38
C THR A 596 5.26 11.21 -27.22
N GLY A 597 6.12 12.22 -27.33
CA GLY A 597 7.27 12.39 -26.44
C GLY A 597 8.29 11.24 -26.52
N GLY A 598 8.16 10.34 -27.50
CA GLY A 598 8.94 9.10 -27.61
C GLY A 598 8.53 7.99 -26.63
N ASN A 599 7.37 8.09 -25.96
CA ASN A 599 6.89 7.04 -25.07
C ASN A 599 6.40 5.82 -25.89
N PRO A 600 6.99 4.61 -25.72
CA PRO A 600 6.63 3.41 -26.50
C PRO A 600 5.15 3.03 -26.43
N PHE A 601 4.50 3.21 -25.28
CA PHE A 601 3.06 2.95 -25.15
C PHE A 601 2.26 3.93 -26.02
N PHE A 602 2.57 5.22 -25.95
CA PHE A 602 1.86 6.26 -26.72
C PHE A 602 2.11 6.12 -28.23
N LEU A 603 3.34 5.75 -28.60
CA LEU A 603 3.71 5.42 -29.95
C LEU A 603 2.88 4.26 -30.49
N GLY A 604 2.75 3.17 -29.73
CA GLY A 604 1.91 2.03 -30.11
C GLY A 604 0.43 2.43 -30.29
N GLU A 605 -0.11 3.26 -29.40
CA GLU A 605 -1.50 3.70 -29.51
C GLU A 605 -1.76 4.67 -30.67
N LEU A 606 -0.83 5.59 -30.94
CA LEU A 606 -0.91 6.50 -32.08
C LEU A 606 -0.82 5.74 -33.40
N LEU A 607 0.08 4.74 -33.49
CA LEU A 607 0.19 3.89 -34.67
C LEU A 607 -1.07 3.05 -34.91
N ARG A 608 -1.73 2.52 -33.87
CA ARG A 608 -3.03 1.85 -34.01
C ARG A 608 -4.12 2.80 -34.53
N LEU A 609 -4.18 4.03 -34.01
CA LEU A 609 -5.13 5.04 -34.50
C LEU A 609 -4.87 5.40 -35.97
N LEU A 610 -3.61 5.59 -36.35
CA LEU A 610 -3.23 5.87 -37.74
C LEU A 610 -3.56 4.69 -38.66
N SER A 611 -3.33 3.45 -38.20
CA SER A 611 -3.66 2.23 -38.95
C SER A 611 -5.16 2.07 -39.22
N SER A 612 -6.02 2.68 -38.40
CA SER A 612 -7.48 2.68 -38.61
C SER A 612 -7.95 3.65 -39.70
N VAL A 613 -7.09 4.58 -40.13
CA VAL A 613 -7.39 5.58 -41.17
C VAL A 613 -6.63 5.27 -42.47
N HIS A 614 -5.37 4.85 -42.36
CA HIS A 614 -4.51 4.48 -43.49
C HIS A 614 -3.64 3.25 -43.14
N PRO A 615 -3.39 2.34 -44.09
CA PRO A 615 -2.37 1.30 -43.94
C PRO A 615 -1.01 1.90 -43.53
N LEU A 616 -0.34 1.28 -42.55
CA LEU A 616 0.88 1.82 -41.91
C LEU A 616 2.03 2.11 -42.89
N ASP A 617 2.10 1.39 -44.01
CA ASP A 617 3.06 1.55 -45.10
C ASP A 617 2.83 2.82 -45.95
N ARG A 618 1.67 3.49 -45.78
CA ARG A 618 1.29 4.72 -46.50
C ARG A 618 1.16 5.95 -45.60
N VAL A 619 1.37 5.81 -44.29
CA VAL A 619 1.28 6.91 -43.33
C VAL A 619 2.47 7.84 -43.53
N THR A 620 2.18 9.13 -43.70
CA THR A 620 3.19 10.19 -43.84
C THR A 620 3.27 11.06 -42.59
N ALA A 621 4.35 11.85 -42.46
CA ALA A 621 4.45 12.85 -41.40
C ALA A 621 3.28 13.84 -41.41
N ALA A 622 2.74 14.17 -42.59
CA ALA A 622 1.58 15.05 -42.72
C ALA A 622 0.31 14.45 -42.13
N ASP A 623 0.11 13.13 -42.24
CA ASP A 623 -1.04 12.43 -41.66
C ASP A 623 -0.98 12.45 -40.12
N VAL A 624 0.21 12.29 -39.55
CA VAL A 624 0.44 12.41 -38.09
C VAL A 624 0.12 13.83 -37.58
N VAL A 625 0.48 14.85 -38.36
CA VAL A 625 0.22 16.26 -38.03
C VAL A 625 -1.24 16.64 -38.24
N ALA A 626 -1.90 16.10 -39.26
CA ALA A 626 -3.31 16.35 -39.58
C ALA A 626 -4.29 15.59 -38.67
N LEU A 627 -3.83 14.52 -38.00
CA LEU A 627 -4.63 13.76 -37.06
C LEU A 627 -5.00 14.65 -35.86
N ALA A 628 -6.29 14.92 -35.70
CA ALA A 628 -6.84 15.62 -34.53
C ALA A 628 -6.77 14.71 -33.29
N VAL A 629 -5.56 14.53 -32.77
CA VAL A 629 -5.26 13.73 -31.58
C VAL A 629 -5.15 14.66 -30.37
N PRO A 630 -5.76 14.30 -29.24
CA PRO A 630 -5.55 15.02 -28.00
C PRO A 630 -4.08 15.09 -27.56
N ASP A 631 -3.69 16.14 -26.82
CA ASP A 631 -2.30 16.45 -26.49
C ASP A 631 -1.67 15.57 -25.38
N GLY A 632 -2.40 14.57 -24.87
CA GLY A 632 -1.92 13.67 -23.82
C GLY A 632 -2.68 12.34 -23.72
N VAL A 633 -2.10 11.38 -23.00
CA VAL A 633 -2.63 10.01 -23.01
C VAL A 633 -3.83 9.76 -22.14
N ARG A 634 -4.06 10.61 -21.14
CA ARG A 634 -5.35 10.64 -20.45
C ARG A 634 -6.49 10.98 -21.41
N ASP A 635 -6.25 11.87 -22.38
CA ASP A 635 -7.27 12.29 -23.32
C ASP A 635 -7.53 11.23 -24.39
N VAL A 636 -6.49 10.51 -24.85
CA VAL A 636 -6.64 9.35 -25.74
C VAL A 636 -7.44 8.24 -25.05
N ILE A 637 -7.14 7.94 -23.78
CA ILE A 637 -7.89 6.95 -22.99
C ILE A 637 -9.34 7.42 -22.80
N THR A 638 -9.55 8.69 -22.44
CA THR A 638 -10.89 9.27 -22.25
C THR A 638 -11.72 9.21 -23.53
N GLN A 639 -11.09 9.46 -24.68
CA GLN A 639 -11.73 9.34 -25.99
C GLN A 639 -12.07 7.89 -26.37
N ARG A 640 -11.28 6.90 -25.94
CA ARG A 640 -11.62 5.47 -26.14
C ARG A 640 -12.80 5.05 -25.28
N VAL A 641 -12.77 5.45 -24.01
CA VAL A 641 -13.86 5.18 -23.07
C VAL A 641 -15.16 5.82 -23.58
N SER A 642 -15.12 7.05 -24.10
CA SER A 642 -16.33 7.74 -24.59
C SER A 642 -16.98 7.09 -25.82
N ARG A 643 -16.26 6.23 -26.55
CA ARG A 643 -16.79 5.44 -27.68
C ARG A 643 -17.49 4.15 -27.23
N LEU A 644 -17.35 3.75 -25.97
CA LEU A 644 -18.05 2.58 -25.42
C LEU A 644 -19.51 2.91 -25.07
N PRO A 645 -20.40 1.91 -24.97
CA PRO A 645 -21.75 2.11 -24.42
C PRO A 645 -21.74 2.76 -23.03
N GLU A 646 -22.73 3.59 -22.72
CA GLU A 646 -22.80 4.37 -21.47
C GLU A 646 -22.81 3.46 -20.22
N ASP A 647 -23.48 2.31 -20.29
CA ASP A 647 -23.50 1.30 -19.24
C ASP A 647 -22.08 0.71 -19.00
N SER A 648 -21.31 0.46 -20.07
CA SER A 648 -19.91 -0.01 -19.99
C SER A 648 -19.01 1.05 -19.37
N GLN A 649 -19.18 2.32 -19.75
CA GLN A 649 -18.43 3.44 -19.16
C GLN A 649 -18.71 3.56 -17.65
N THR A 650 -19.97 3.38 -17.25
CA THR A 650 -20.38 3.44 -15.85
C THR A 650 -19.73 2.31 -15.04
N LEU A 651 -19.74 1.09 -15.55
CA LEU A 651 -19.06 -0.05 -14.92
C LEU A 651 -17.55 0.16 -14.83
N LEU A 652 -16.91 0.68 -15.88
CA LEU A 652 -15.47 0.98 -15.87
C LEU A 652 -15.09 2.03 -14.83
N ARG A 653 -15.98 2.99 -14.54
CA ARG A 653 -15.77 3.96 -13.44
C ARG A 653 -15.86 3.32 -12.06
N VAL A 654 -16.76 2.35 -11.85
CA VAL A 654 -16.82 1.57 -10.59
C VAL A 654 -15.59 0.68 -10.46
N ALA A 655 -15.22 -0.03 -11.53
CA ALA A 655 -14.02 -0.85 -11.61
C ALA A 655 -12.75 -0.04 -11.32
N ALA A 656 -12.66 1.19 -11.83
CA ALA A 656 -11.53 2.07 -11.57
C ALA A 656 -11.38 2.47 -10.09
N VAL A 657 -12.46 2.43 -9.30
CA VAL A 657 -12.42 2.66 -7.84
C VAL A 657 -12.02 1.40 -7.09
N ILE A 658 -12.37 0.20 -7.58
CA ILE A 658 -11.93 -1.08 -7.00
C ILE A 658 -10.41 -1.21 -7.09
N GLY A 659 -9.84 -0.88 -8.25
CA GLY A 659 -8.39 -0.87 -8.46
C GLY A 659 -8.01 -1.39 -9.85
N ARG A 660 -6.73 -1.70 -10.03
CA ARG A 660 -6.22 -2.27 -11.29
C ARG A 660 -6.70 -3.71 -11.50
N ASP A 661 -6.66 -4.50 -10.45
CA ASP A 661 -7.24 -5.85 -10.39
C ASP A 661 -8.67 -5.71 -9.85
N VAL A 662 -9.64 -6.18 -10.64
CA VAL A 662 -11.05 -5.92 -10.42
C VAL A 662 -11.72 -7.24 -10.08
N ASP A 663 -11.97 -7.42 -8.78
CA ASP A 663 -12.78 -8.51 -8.24
C ASP A 663 -14.21 -8.36 -8.77
N ALA A 664 -14.65 -9.37 -9.53
CA ALA A 664 -15.91 -9.29 -10.24
C ALA A 664 -17.12 -9.50 -9.32
N ASP A 665 -16.99 -10.22 -8.19
CA ASP A 665 -18.01 -10.31 -7.14
C ASP A 665 -18.23 -8.91 -6.53
N VAL A 666 -17.14 -8.21 -6.20
CA VAL A 666 -17.19 -6.85 -5.63
C VAL A 666 -17.79 -5.86 -6.63
N LEU A 667 -17.44 -5.97 -7.92
CA LEU A 667 -18.01 -5.12 -8.97
C LEU A 667 -19.51 -5.38 -9.17
N GLU A 668 -19.95 -6.65 -9.18
CA GLU A 668 -21.36 -7.03 -9.25
C GLU A 668 -22.15 -6.43 -8.08
N ALA A 669 -21.67 -6.63 -6.84
CA ALA A 669 -22.34 -6.12 -5.65
C ALA A 669 -22.35 -4.57 -5.59
N ALA A 670 -21.25 -3.90 -5.94
CA ALA A 670 -21.16 -2.43 -5.89
C ALA A 670 -21.96 -1.73 -7.00
N SER A 671 -22.11 -2.39 -8.16
CA SER A 671 -22.90 -1.89 -9.29
C SER A 671 -24.38 -2.24 -9.20
N GLY A 672 -24.73 -3.31 -8.46
CA GLY A 672 -26.08 -3.86 -8.41
C GLY A 672 -26.51 -4.55 -9.70
N ILE A 673 -25.56 -4.89 -10.59
CA ILE A 673 -25.80 -5.52 -11.88
C ILE A 673 -25.41 -6.99 -11.77
N GLY A 674 -26.37 -7.89 -12.01
CA GLY A 674 -26.13 -9.34 -11.92
C GLY A 674 -25.03 -9.83 -12.88
N GLY A 675 -24.26 -10.85 -12.46
CA GLY A 675 -23.03 -11.28 -13.11
C GLY A 675 -23.13 -11.51 -14.62
N ALA A 676 -24.19 -12.17 -15.11
CA ALA A 676 -24.36 -12.39 -16.55
C ALA A 676 -24.50 -11.10 -17.36
N ARG A 677 -25.16 -10.08 -16.81
CA ARG A 677 -25.31 -8.77 -17.45
C ARG A 677 -24.01 -7.96 -17.34
N LEU A 678 -23.29 -8.09 -16.23
CA LEU A 678 -21.99 -7.44 -16.03
C LEU A 678 -20.97 -7.91 -17.08
N MET A 679 -20.86 -9.21 -17.34
CA MET A 679 -19.98 -9.77 -18.38
C MET A 679 -20.28 -9.19 -19.76
N MET A 680 -21.56 -9.21 -20.16
CA MET A 680 -22.01 -8.65 -21.45
C MET A 680 -21.69 -7.15 -21.58
N LEU A 681 -21.83 -6.39 -20.49
CA LEU A 681 -21.55 -4.95 -20.51
C LEU A 681 -20.05 -4.62 -20.50
N LEU A 682 -19.18 -5.53 -20.03
CA LEU A 682 -17.73 -5.34 -20.05
C LEU A 682 -17.06 -5.88 -21.32
N GLU A 683 -17.73 -6.75 -22.09
CA GLU A 683 -17.21 -7.30 -23.34
C GLU A 683 -16.67 -6.23 -24.33
N PRO A 684 -17.32 -5.07 -24.54
CA PRO A 684 -16.76 -4.00 -25.37
C PRO A 684 -15.43 -3.44 -24.85
N ALA A 685 -15.25 -3.39 -23.53
CA ALA A 685 -14.01 -2.92 -22.90
C ALA A 685 -12.89 -3.95 -23.00
N VAL A 686 -13.22 -5.24 -22.97
CA VAL A 686 -12.27 -6.34 -23.21
C VAL A 686 -11.85 -6.37 -24.69
N ALA A 687 -12.80 -6.28 -25.62
CA ALA A 687 -12.54 -6.28 -27.06
C ALA A 687 -11.67 -5.09 -27.52
N THR A 688 -11.82 -3.93 -26.87
CA THR A 688 -11.00 -2.73 -27.13
C THR A 688 -9.66 -2.72 -26.38
N GLY A 689 -9.37 -3.77 -25.60
CA GLY A 689 -8.13 -3.93 -24.86
C GLY A 689 -7.97 -3.00 -23.65
N LEU A 690 -9.05 -2.37 -23.17
CA LEU A 690 -9.02 -1.55 -21.95
C LEU A 690 -9.03 -2.43 -20.68
N LEU A 691 -9.73 -3.55 -20.75
CA LEU A 691 -9.70 -4.62 -19.75
C LEU A 691 -9.15 -5.91 -20.36
N ALA A 692 -8.58 -6.75 -19.52
CA ALA A 692 -8.18 -8.12 -19.83
C ALA A 692 -8.80 -9.05 -18.78
N GLU A 693 -9.21 -10.24 -19.22
CA GLU A 693 -9.65 -11.31 -18.31
C GLU A 693 -8.44 -11.96 -17.64
N VAL A 694 -8.56 -12.29 -16.34
CA VAL A 694 -7.49 -12.96 -15.59
C VAL A 694 -7.55 -14.48 -15.84
N GLU A 695 -6.41 -15.09 -16.19
CA GLU A 695 -6.33 -16.54 -16.42
C GLU A 695 -6.82 -17.36 -15.21
N GLY A 696 -7.78 -18.26 -15.44
CA GLY A 696 -8.29 -19.18 -14.42
C GLY A 696 -9.45 -18.66 -13.55
N GLY A 697 -9.99 -17.47 -13.84
CA GLY A 697 -11.12 -16.88 -13.11
C GLY A 697 -12.08 -16.06 -13.99
N TRP A 698 -12.99 -15.33 -13.34
CA TRP A 698 -13.96 -14.42 -13.97
C TRP A 698 -13.71 -12.95 -13.54
N ASP A 699 -12.56 -12.72 -12.91
CA ASP A 699 -12.05 -11.39 -12.54
C ASP A 699 -11.44 -10.67 -13.75
N TYR A 700 -11.43 -9.35 -13.67
CA TYR A 700 -10.91 -8.49 -14.72
C TYR A 700 -9.65 -7.75 -14.24
N ARG A 701 -8.84 -7.29 -15.19
CA ARG A 701 -7.70 -6.43 -14.93
C ARG A 701 -7.65 -5.32 -15.97
N PHE A 702 -7.34 -4.10 -15.56
CA PHE A 702 -6.98 -3.06 -16.51
C PHE A 702 -5.67 -3.41 -17.22
N SER A 703 -5.72 -3.50 -18.55
CA SER A 703 -4.56 -3.87 -19.39
C SER A 703 -3.35 -2.97 -19.10
N HIS A 704 -3.61 -1.70 -18.77
CA HIS A 704 -2.60 -0.73 -18.33
C HIS A 704 -3.10 0.08 -17.14
N ALA A 705 -2.22 0.31 -16.15
CA ALA A 705 -2.52 1.15 -14.97
C ALA A 705 -2.99 2.56 -15.35
N LEU A 706 -2.45 3.13 -16.44
CA LEU A 706 -2.85 4.44 -16.97
C LEU A 706 -4.35 4.53 -17.32
N VAL A 707 -4.98 3.42 -17.71
CA VAL A 707 -6.42 3.39 -18.03
C VAL A 707 -7.25 3.60 -16.77
N GLN A 708 -6.93 2.86 -15.71
CA GLN A 708 -7.55 3.01 -14.41
C GLN A 708 -7.28 4.41 -13.83
N GLU A 709 -6.03 4.88 -13.88
CA GLU A 709 -5.64 6.20 -13.37
C GLU A 709 -6.43 7.32 -14.07
N ALA A 710 -6.59 7.25 -15.39
CA ALA A 710 -7.35 8.24 -16.16
C ALA A 710 -8.85 8.23 -15.83
N LEU A 711 -9.45 7.04 -15.71
CA LEU A 711 -10.86 6.86 -15.34
C LEU A 711 -11.13 7.37 -13.92
N TYR A 712 -10.27 7.02 -12.97
CA TYR A 712 -10.38 7.45 -11.58
C TYR A 712 -10.16 8.97 -11.45
N ALA A 713 -9.17 9.52 -12.17
CA ALA A 713 -8.91 10.96 -12.21
C ALA A 713 -10.12 11.75 -12.76
N GLY A 714 -10.83 11.19 -13.74
CA GLY A 714 -12.05 11.78 -14.32
C GLY A 714 -13.25 11.85 -13.38
N LEU A 715 -13.22 11.16 -12.23
CA LEU A 715 -14.28 11.23 -11.22
C LEU A 715 -14.13 12.50 -10.36
N SER A 716 -15.25 13.19 -10.12
CA SER A 716 -15.30 14.27 -9.12
C SER A 716 -15.09 13.72 -7.70
N ARG A 717 -14.67 14.58 -6.76
CA ARG A 717 -14.45 14.21 -5.34
C ARG A 717 -15.68 13.55 -4.71
N LEU A 718 -16.88 14.04 -5.01
CA LEU A 718 -18.13 13.47 -4.49
C LEU A 718 -18.41 12.08 -5.07
N GLN A 719 -18.23 11.90 -6.39
CA GLN A 719 -18.41 10.60 -7.05
C GLN A 719 -17.41 9.56 -6.52
N ARG A 720 -16.14 9.94 -6.33
CA ARG A 720 -15.14 9.05 -5.72
C ARG A 720 -15.59 8.59 -4.34
N ALA A 721 -15.96 9.53 -3.46
CA ALA A 721 -16.39 9.20 -2.10
C ALA A 721 -17.61 8.26 -2.07
N GLN A 722 -18.63 8.50 -2.91
CA GLN A 722 -19.81 7.64 -3.01
C GLN A 722 -19.48 6.25 -3.57
N LEU A 723 -18.62 6.17 -4.59
CA LEU A 723 -18.18 4.91 -5.18
C LEU A 723 -17.35 4.10 -4.18
N HIS A 724 -16.42 4.74 -3.47
CA HIS A 724 -15.65 4.07 -2.42
C HIS A 724 -16.55 3.53 -1.31
N GLY A 725 -17.62 4.24 -0.91
CA GLY A 725 -18.59 3.76 0.06
C GLY A 725 -19.28 2.47 -0.39
N ARG A 726 -19.80 2.46 -1.63
CA ARG A 726 -20.44 1.27 -2.23
C ARG A 726 -19.49 0.10 -2.41
N VAL A 727 -18.27 0.35 -2.87
CA VAL A 727 -17.24 -0.68 -3.02
C VAL A 727 -16.83 -1.23 -1.66
N GLY A 728 -16.72 -0.39 -0.64
CA GLY A 728 -16.46 -0.82 0.74
C GLY A 728 -17.57 -1.71 1.30
N GLU A 729 -18.85 -1.37 1.10
CA GLU A 729 -19.99 -2.21 1.48
C GLU A 729 -20.01 -3.56 0.75
N ALA A 730 -19.74 -3.54 -0.56
CA ALA A 730 -19.63 -4.75 -1.36
C ALA A 730 -18.50 -5.65 -0.82
N ALA A 731 -17.30 -5.09 -0.65
CA ALA A 731 -16.14 -5.82 -0.13
C ALA A 731 -16.33 -6.37 1.29
N GLU A 732 -17.05 -5.63 2.15
CA GLU A 732 -17.45 -6.05 3.49
C GLU A 732 -18.43 -7.24 3.46
N SER A 733 -19.45 -7.16 2.60
CA SER A 733 -20.48 -8.21 2.47
C SER A 733 -19.95 -9.51 1.86
N LEU A 734 -18.94 -9.42 1.00
CA LEU A 734 -18.39 -10.53 0.21
C LEU A 734 -17.16 -11.17 0.85
N ALA A 735 -16.94 -11.03 2.16
CA ALA A 735 -15.75 -11.50 2.87
C ALA A 735 -15.61 -13.04 2.94
N ARG A 736 -15.50 -13.70 1.78
CA ARG A 736 -15.06 -15.09 1.66
C ARG A 736 -13.58 -15.15 2.08
N GLY A 737 -13.27 -15.88 3.15
CA GLY A 737 -11.91 -15.97 3.71
C GLY A 737 -11.64 -15.14 4.98
N GLY A 738 -12.67 -14.50 5.55
CA GLY A 738 -12.57 -13.80 6.85
C GLY A 738 -12.29 -12.29 6.73
N LEU A 739 -12.88 -11.52 7.64
CA LEU A 739 -12.85 -10.04 7.62
C LEU A 739 -11.45 -9.47 7.84
N ASP A 740 -10.58 -10.20 8.54
CA ASP A 740 -9.26 -9.71 8.95
C ASP A 740 -8.28 -9.56 7.78
N ALA A 741 -8.37 -10.40 6.74
CA ALA A 741 -7.54 -10.29 5.55
C ALA A 741 -7.83 -9.02 4.72
N ARG A 742 -9.02 -8.40 4.92
CA ARG A 742 -9.51 -7.26 4.13
C ARG A 742 -9.47 -5.94 4.90
N LEU A 743 -8.97 -5.91 6.14
CA LEU A 743 -8.98 -4.68 6.97
C LEU A 743 -8.32 -3.47 6.29
N PRO A 744 -7.13 -3.58 5.66
CA PRO A 744 -6.52 -2.45 4.95
C PRO A 744 -7.40 -1.95 3.79
N VAL A 745 -8.00 -2.87 3.02
CA VAL A 745 -8.92 -2.55 1.91
C VAL A 745 -10.15 -1.78 2.43
N LEU A 746 -10.79 -2.29 3.47
CA LEU A 746 -11.98 -1.67 4.06
C LEU A 746 -11.64 -0.31 4.69
N ALA A 747 -10.51 -0.19 5.38
CA ALA A 747 -10.01 1.07 5.90
C ALA A 747 -9.82 2.09 4.77
N HIS A 748 -9.21 1.69 3.66
CA HIS A 748 -9.01 2.56 2.50
C HIS A 748 -10.34 3.07 1.92
N HIS A 749 -11.25 2.16 1.54
CA HIS A 749 -12.52 2.54 0.91
C HIS A 749 -13.41 3.37 1.84
N PHE A 750 -13.60 2.96 3.09
CA PHE A 750 -14.42 3.74 4.00
C PHE A 750 -13.75 5.08 4.38
N GLY A 751 -12.42 5.15 4.45
CA GLY A 751 -11.67 6.39 4.62
C GLY A 751 -11.98 7.42 3.53
N MET A 752 -11.94 7.00 2.26
CA MET A 752 -12.29 7.85 1.12
C MET A 752 -13.78 8.25 1.12
N ALA A 753 -14.64 7.43 1.72
CA ALA A 753 -16.07 7.65 1.85
C ALA A 753 -16.50 8.36 3.14
N ALA A 754 -15.57 8.71 4.05
CA ALA A 754 -15.88 9.20 5.39
C ALA A 754 -16.81 10.42 5.36
N ARG A 755 -16.61 11.33 4.39
CA ARG A 755 -17.39 12.57 4.23
C ARG A 755 -18.80 12.39 3.67
N VAL A 756 -19.17 11.18 3.22
CA VAL A 756 -20.49 10.88 2.63
C VAL A 756 -21.29 9.87 3.45
N GLY A 757 -21.08 9.86 4.78
CA GLY A 757 -21.88 9.06 5.72
C GLY A 757 -21.18 7.81 6.26
N TYR A 758 -19.92 7.56 5.90
CA TYR A 758 -19.17 6.38 6.32
C TYR A 758 -18.13 6.63 7.43
N ALA A 759 -18.13 7.81 8.06
CA ALA A 759 -17.13 8.21 9.07
C ALA A 759 -16.94 7.17 10.19
N ALA A 760 -18.02 6.63 10.76
CA ALA A 760 -17.95 5.62 11.82
C ALA A 760 -17.29 4.31 11.35
N LYS A 761 -17.66 3.79 10.17
CA LYS A 761 -17.02 2.61 9.56
C LYS A 761 -15.55 2.89 9.24
N ALA A 762 -15.25 4.07 8.71
CA ALA A 762 -13.89 4.50 8.39
C ALA A 762 -12.98 4.50 9.62
N ALA A 763 -13.44 5.10 10.73
CA ALA A 763 -12.70 5.11 11.98
C ALA A 763 -12.49 3.71 12.55
N SER A 764 -13.53 2.87 12.57
CA SER A 764 -13.48 1.50 13.11
C SER A 764 -12.55 0.59 12.31
N TYR A 765 -12.68 0.55 10.97
CA TYR A 765 -11.83 -0.28 10.13
C TYR A 765 -10.38 0.21 10.08
N ALA A 766 -10.14 1.53 10.08
CA ALA A 766 -8.80 2.07 10.19
C ALA A 766 -8.14 1.69 11.53
N ALA A 767 -8.86 1.79 12.65
CA ALA A 767 -8.35 1.36 13.95
C ALA A 767 -7.99 -0.14 13.99
N ARG A 768 -8.83 -1.00 13.41
CA ARG A 768 -8.55 -2.45 13.31
C ARG A 768 -7.39 -2.76 12.39
N ALA A 769 -7.30 -2.09 11.24
CA ALA A 769 -6.16 -2.20 10.32
C ALA A 769 -4.85 -1.77 11.00
N ALA A 770 -4.89 -0.69 11.78
CA ALA A 770 -3.74 -0.21 12.54
C ALA A 770 -3.29 -1.21 13.61
N ALA A 771 -4.23 -1.78 14.38
CA ALA A 771 -3.94 -2.83 15.36
C ALA A 771 -3.34 -4.08 14.70
N GLN A 772 -3.85 -4.49 13.54
CA GLN A 772 -3.30 -5.61 12.76
C GLN A 772 -1.89 -5.29 12.25
N ALA A 773 -1.66 -4.09 11.73
CA ALA A 773 -0.35 -3.66 11.28
C ALA A 773 0.67 -3.65 12.44
N ALA A 774 0.29 -3.11 13.60
CA ALA A 774 1.11 -3.12 14.80
C ALA A 774 1.44 -4.55 15.28
N ALA A 775 0.45 -5.46 15.25
CA ALA A 775 0.67 -6.87 15.58
C ALA A 775 1.62 -7.58 14.59
N ARG A 776 1.66 -7.13 13.33
CA ARG A 776 2.59 -7.59 12.30
C ARG A 776 3.92 -6.81 12.29
N LEU A 777 4.16 -5.98 13.31
CA LEU A 777 5.37 -5.16 13.46
C LEU A 777 5.60 -4.13 12.33
N ALA A 778 4.51 -3.80 11.61
CA ALA A 778 4.44 -2.82 10.53
C ALA A 778 3.96 -1.47 11.10
N TYR A 779 4.82 -0.84 11.91
CA TYR A 779 4.45 0.32 12.71
C TYR A 779 4.22 1.61 11.90
N ASP A 780 4.87 1.78 10.75
CA ASP A 780 4.62 2.92 9.87
C ASP A 780 3.20 2.87 9.28
N GLU A 781 2.76 1.69 8.86
CA GLU A 781 1.40 1.42 8.40
C GLU A 781 0.41 1.58 9.55
N ALA A 782 0.78 1.14 10.76
CA ALA A 782 -0.04 1.35 11.96
C ALA A 782 -0.24 2.84 12.24
N VAL A 783 0.83 3.66 12.23
CA VAL A 783 0.75 5.13 12.39
C VAL A 783 -0.20 5.73 11.35
N MET A 784 -0.02 5.37 10.08
CA MET A 784 -0.88 5.84 8.98
C MET A 784 -2.36 5.53 9.22
N PHE A 785 -2.68 4.31 9.64
CA PHE A 785 -4.07 3.90 9.91
C PHE A 785 -4.62 4.51 11.21
N TRP A 786 -3.80 4.72 12.25
CA TRP A 786 -4.22 5.42 13.48
C TRP A 786 -4.57 6.87 13.21
N GLU A 787 -3.75 7.58 12.43
CA GLU A 787 -4.04 8.95 11.99
C GLU A 787 -5.31 9.02 11.15
N GLN A 788 -5.49 8.06 10.25
CA GLN A 788 -6.72 7.96 9.46
C GLN A 788 -7.95 7.73 10.34
N ALA A 789 -7.84 6.87 11.36
CA ALA A 789 -8.92 6.62 12.32
C ALA A 789 -9.28 7.90 13.08
N LEU A 790 -8.28 8.63 13.58
CA LEU A 790 -8.45 9.91 14.27
C LEU A 790 -9.10 10.98 13.39
N ALA A 791 -8.71 11.05 12.11
CA ALA A 791 -9.27 12.01 11.15
C ALA A 791 -10.74 11.71 10.78
N CYS A 792 -11.18 10.46 10.94
CA CYS A 792 -12.54 10.02 10.63
C CYS A 792 -13.49 10.05 11.84
N LEU A 793 -13.01 10.33 13.05
CA LEU A 793 -13.87 10.44 14.23
C LEU A 793 -14.85 11.61 14.07
N ASP A 794 -16.14 11.33 14.31
CA ASP A 794 -17.18 12.36 14.39
C ASP A 794 -17.07 13.08 15.75
N PRO A 795 -16.68 14.37 15.79
CA PRO A 795 -16.53 15.10 17.06
C PRO A 795 -17.85 15.28 17.82
N SER A 796 -18.98 15.12 17.15
CA SER A 796 -20.31 15.23 17.77
C SER A 796 -20.79 13.96 18.47
N ALA A 797 -20.11 12.82 18.24
CA ALA A 797 -20.48 11.56 18.86
C ALA A 797 -20.14 11.54 20.37
N PRO A 798 -21.02 11.04 21.26
CA PRO A 798 -20.79 11.04 22.71
C PRO A 798 -19.51 10.30 23.14
N GLN A 799 -19.14 9.24 22.42
CA GLN A 799 -17.94 8.40 22.67
C GLN A 799 -16.68 8.95 21.98
N ALA A 800 -16.76 10.08 21.26
CA ALA A 800 -15.63 10.60 20.49
C ALA A 800 -14.41 10.95 21.35
N PRO A 801 -14.55 11.58 22.54
CA PRO A 801 -13.38 11.89 23.38
C PRO A 801 -12.64 10.64 23.89
N SER A 802 -13.36 9.63 24.38
CA SER A 802 -12.77 8.38 24.88
C SER A 802 -12.13 7.56 23.76
N SER A 803 -12.78 7.50 22.60
CA SER A 803 -12.22 6.86 21.39
C SER A 803 -10.96 7.58 20.91
N ARG A 804 -10.98 8.92 20.88
CA ARG A 804 -9.83 9.75 20.51
C ARG A 804 -8.66 9.51 21.45
N CYS A 805 -8.89 9.50 22.77
CA CYS A 805 -7.86 9.21 23.76
C CYS A 805 -7.19 7.85 23.51
N SER A 806 -8.00 6.80 23.35
CA SER A 806 -7.49 5.43 23.10
C SER A 806 -6.64 5.35 21.83
N LEU A 807 -7.09 5.98 20.73
CA LEU A 807 -6.34 6.01 19.47
C LEU A 807 -5.03 6.82 19.59
N LEU A 808 -5.02 7.92 20.35
CA LEU A 808 -3.83 8.73 20.57
C LEU A 808 -2.76 7.98 21.38
N VAL A 809 -3.15 7.14 22.35
CA VAL A 809 -2.21 6.28 23.10
C VAL A 809 -1.53 5.29 22.16
N GLU A 810 -2.29 4.59 21.33
CA GLU A 810 -1.73 3.60 20.38
C GLU A 810 -0.90 4.28 19.28
N LEU A 811 -1.33 5.46 18.79
CA LEU A 811 -0.53 6.30 17.89
C LEU A 811 0.80 6.71 18.53
N GLY A 812 0.77 7.16 19.78
CA GLY A 812 1.98 7.56 20.51
C GLY A 812 2.97 6.42 20.67
N ARG A 813 2.48 5.21 20.98
CA ARG A 813 3.29 3.98 21.04
C ARG A 813 3.91 3.63 19.69
N ALA A 814 3.12 3.68 18.61
CA ALA A 814 3.59 3.35 17.27
C ALA A 814 4.62 4.39 16.75
N ARG A 815 4.36 5.69 16.95
CA ARG A 815 5.29 6.76 16.56
C ARG A 815 6.65 6.63 17.24
N ARG A 816 6.67 6.27 18.52
CA ARG A 816 7.91 5.97 19.26
C ARG A 816 8.75 4.91 18.55
N VAL A 817 8.14 3.80 18.16
CA VAL A 817 8.80 2.67 17.47
C VAL A 817 9.31 3.06 16.08
N THR A 818 8.60 3.96 15.39
CA THR A 818 9.07 4.51 14.10
C THR A 818 10.14 5.60 14.24
N GLY A 819 10.44 6.02 15.47
CA GLY A 819 11.42 7.06 15.78
C GLY A 819 10.87 8.48 15.82
N ASP A 820 9.58 8.73 15.58
CA ASP A 820 8.94 10.06 15.70
C ASP A 820 8.62 10.39 17.16
N VAL A 821 9.65 10.72 17.93
CA VAL A 821 9.51 10.98 19.37
C VAL A 821 8.72 12.27 19.65
N VAL A 822 8.84 13.28 18.77
CA VAL A 822 8.09 14.54 18.88
C VAL A 822 6.60 14.30 18.69
N GLY A 823 6.21 13.63 17.60
CA GLY A 823 4.82 13.29 17.33
C GLY A 823 4.26 12.29 18.34
N ALA A 824 5.08 11.38 18.88
CA ALA A 824 4.69 10.48 19.96
C ALA A 824 4.33 11.26 21.23
N ARG A 825 5.20 12.18 21.67
CA ARG A 825 4.96 13.03 22.84
C ARG A 825 3.68 13.85 22.66
N ALA A 826 3.51 14.51 21.51
CA ALA A 826 2.34 15.35 21.26
C ALA A 826 1.03 14.56 21.37
N ALA A 827 1.00 13.34 20.81
CA ALA A 827 -0.17 12.47 20.89
C ALA A 827 -0.46 12.02 22.34
N LEU A 828 0.57 11.67 23.11
CA LEU A 828 0.42 11.21 24.50
C LEU A 828 0.02 12.36 25.45
N ASP A 829 0.60 13.55 25.29
CA ASP A 829 0.24 14.74 26.08
C ASP A 829 -1.24 15.12 25.83
N GLU A 830 -1.73 14.99 24.58
CA GLU A 830 -3.14 15.16 24.24
C GLU A 830 -4.01 14.05 24.86
N ALA A 831 -3.58 12.78 24.80
CA ALA A 831 -4.29 11.67 25.40
C ALA A 831 -4.48 11.83 26.91
N VAL A 832 -3.42 12.22 27.64
CA VAL A 832 -3.47 12.50 29.08
C VAL A 832 -4.44 13.63 29.40
N THR A 833 -4.41 14.70 28.59
CA THR A 833 -5.35 15.82 28.72
C THR A 833 -6.80 15.34 28.61
N LEU A 834 -7.12 14.63 27.53
CA LEU A 834 -8.47 14.14 27.27
C LEU A 834 -8.94 13.16 28.34
N ALA A 835 -8.09 12.23 28.77
CA ALA A 835 -8.42 11.25 29.81
C ALA A 835 -8.70 11.93 31.16
N THR A 836 -7.93 12.98 31.50
CA THR A 836 -8.14 13.76 32.72
C THR A 836 -9.46 14.52 32.66
N ASP A 837 -9.77 15.15 31.53
CA ASP A 837 -11.04 15.88 31.34
C ASP A 837 -12.26 14.94 31.39
N LEU A 838 -12.09 13.68 30.98
CA LEU A 838 -13.12 12.63 31.05
C LEU A 838 -13.27 12.01 32.45
N GLY A 839 -12.29 12.18 33.34
CA GLY A 839 -12.24 11.49 34.63
C GLY A 839 -11.96 9.99 34.50
N ASP A 840 -11.29 9.55 33.42
CA ASP A 840 -10.92 8.15 33.19
C ASP A 840 -9.49 7.90 33.70
N ASP A 841 -9.37 7.54 34.97
CA ASP A 841 -8.08 7.29 35.64
C ASP A 841 -7.27 6.18 34.96
N ASP A 842 -7.93 5.14 34.45
CA ASP A 842 -7.27 4.02 33.79
C ASP A 842 -6.62 4.46 32.48
N ALA A 843 -7.29 5.32 31.71
CA ALA A 843 -6.73 5.90 30.49
C ALA A 843 -5.62 6.92 30.79
N VAL A 844 -5.76 7.73 31.86
CA VAL A 844 -4.71 8.66 32.29
C VAL A 844 -3.42 7.89 32.63
N ILE A 845 -3.52 6.85 33.46
CA ILE A 845 -2.37 6.04 33.87
C ILE A 845 -1.72 5.38 32.64
N GLU A 846 -2.54 4.83 31.74
CA GLU A 846 -2.03 4.15 30.54
C GLU A 846 -1.28 5.11 29.60
N ALA A 847 -1.77 6.33 29.42
CA ALA A 847 -1.10 7.34 28.59
C ALA A 847 0.14 7.91 29.28
N ALA A 848 0.06 8.25 30.57
CA ALA A 848 1.14 8.89 31.32
C ALA A 848 2.33 7.95 31.53
N THR A 849 2.07 6.67 31.82
CA THR A 849 3.15 5.70 32.06
C THR A 849 3.96 5.38 30.80
N VAL A 850 3.53 5.73 29.58
CA VAL A 850 4.39 5.57 28.39
C VAL A 850 5.69 6.38 28.51
N PHE A 851 5.66 7.55 29.16
CA PHE A 851 6.85 8.38 29.40
C PHE A 851 7.88 7.73 30.35
N GLY A 852 7.44 6.78 31.16
CA GLY A 852 8.31 5.98 32.04
C GLY A 852 8.68 4.62 31.46
N GLY A 853 8.50 4.39 30.16
CA GLY A 853 9.01 3.19 29.49
C GLY A 853 10.55 3.14 29.48
N ILE A 854 11.11 1.97 29.16
CA ILE A 854 12.57 1.78 29.10
C ILE A 854 13.17 2.69 28.02
N THR A 855 14.14 3.51 28.40
CA THR A 855 14.81 4.48 27.52
C THR A 855 16.21 4.81 28.04
N LEU A 856 17.05 5.45 27.23
CA LEU A 856 18.37 5.93 27.65
C LEU A 856 18.32 7.33 28.29
N TRP A 857 17.26 8.11 28.06
CA TRP A 857 17.12 9.49 28.56
C TRP A 857 15.66 9.88 28.73
N ASN A 858 15.49 11.00 29.44
CA ASN A 858 14.18 11.62 29.65
C ASN A 858 13.55 12.10 28.32
N TRP A 859 12.22 12.04 28.25
CA TRP A 859 11.36 12.53 27.17
C TRP A 859 11.11 14.04 27.22
N ARG A 860 11.97 14.76 27.95
CA ARG A 860 11.94 16.22 28.08
C ARG A 860 13.24 16.77 27.52
N ALA A 861 13.16 17.97 26.95
CA ALA A 861 14.36 18.73 26.63
C ALA A 861 15.21 18.90 27.90
N TYR A 862 16.51 19.03 27.72
CA TYR A 862 17.45 19.11 28.84
C TYR A 862 17.08 20.29 29.76
N GLY A 863 17.08 20.04 31.09
CA GLY A 863 16.70 21.04 32.09
C GLY A 863 15.18 21.27 32.24
N VAL A 864 14.31 20.66 31.43
CA VAL A 864 12.86 20.91 31.46
C VAL A 864 12.13 19.89 32.35
N VAL A 865 11.27 20.40 33.23
CA VAL A 865 10.30 19.61 34.01
C VAL A 865 8.89 19.95 33.57
N ASP A 866 8.11 18.93 33.20
CA ASP A 866 6.70 19.10 32.88
C ASP A 866 5.86 19.12 34.18
N ARG A 867 5.63 20.33 34.69
CA ARG A 867 4.84 20.54 35.91
C ARG A 867 3.42 19.99 35.82
N ARG A 868 2.85 19.94 34.61
CA ARG A 868 1.50 19.42 34.40
C ARG A 868 1.49 17.90 34.52
N MET A 869 2.43 17.22 33.87
CA MET A 869 2.58 15.77 33.99
C MET A 869 2.85 15.35 35.43
N VAL A 870 3.74 16.06 36.13
CA VAL A 870 4.02 15.82 37.56
C VAL A 870 2.74 15.88 38.40
N ALA A 871 1.92 16.93 38.23
CA ALA A 871 0.67 17.07 38.96
C ALA A 871 -0.32 15.94 38.66
N VAL A 872 -0.41 15.51 37.38
CA VAL A 872 -1.24 14.37 36.98
C VAL A 872 -0.78 13.07 37.65
N LEU A 873 0.52 12.78 37.64
CA LEU A 873 1.07 11.56 38.24
C LEU A 873 0.87 11.53 39.76
N GLU A 874 1.07 12.66 40.44
CA GLU A 874 0.83 12.79 41.90
C GLU A 874 -0.64 12.61 42.26
N ASP A 875 -1.55 13.21 41.49
CA ASP A 875 -2.98 13.06 41.68
C ASP A 875 -3.41 11.59 41.49
N GLN A 876 -2.97 10.93 40.41
CA GLN A 876 -3.24 9.51 40.17
C GLN A 876 -2.69 8.62 41.28
N LEU A 877 -1.46 8.87 41.75
CA LEU A 877 -0.87 8.11 42.87
C LEU A 877 -1.68 8.27 44.17
N SER A 878 -2.31 9.43 44.38
CA SER A 878 -3.12 9.70 45.58
C SER A 878 -4.49 9.02 45.55
N ARG A 879 -5.03 8.78 44.34
CA ARG A 879 -6.36 8.18 44.12
C ARG A 879 -6.31 6.68 43.80
N LEU A 880 -5.11 6.13 43.54
CA LEU A 880 -4.92 4.74 43.18
C LEU A 880 -5.42 3.78 44.30
N PRO A 881 -6.32 2.84 43.99
CA PRO A 881 -6.82 1.87 44.97
C PRO A 881 -5.71 0.97 45.54
N ALA A 882 -5.89 0.53 46.79
CA ALA A 882 -5.02 -0.48 47.40
C ALA A 882 -5.06 -1.80 46.59
N GLY A 883 -3.92 -2.49 46.52
CA GLY A 883 -3.78 -3.74 45.76
C GLY A 883 -3.34 -3.58 44.30
N GLN A 884 -3.17 -2.36 43.78
CA GLN A 884 -2.64 -2.09 42.44
C GLN A 884 -1.13 -1.80 42.46
N GLU A 885 -0.33 -2.66 43.11
CA GLU A 885 1.11 -2.42 43.34
C GLU A 885 1.91 -2.29 42.04
N SER A 886 1.55 -3.04 40.99
CA SER A 886 2.18 -2.93 39.66
C SER A 886 2.02 -1.53 39.07
N ARG A 887 0.79 -0.98 39.05
CA ARG A 887 0.53 0.37 38.53
C ARG A 887 1.17 1.44 39.40
N ARG A 888 1.20 1.23 40.72
CA ARG A 888 1.91 2.11 41.64
C ARG A 888 3.39 2.19 41.30
N ALA A 889 4.04 1.04 41.05
CA ALA A 889 5.43 1.01 40.63
C ALA A 889 5.66 1.75 39.31
N GLU A 890 4.81 1.56 38.31
CA GLU A 890 4.91 2.27 37.02
C GLU A 890 4.75 3.80 37.17
N LEU A 891 3.77 4.25 37.94
CA LEU A 891 3.53 5.68 38.20
C LEU A 891 4.69 6.31 38.97
N LEU A 892 5.18 5.65 40.03
CA LEU A 892 6.32 6.14 40.82
C LEU A 892 7.61 6.21 40.00
N GLY A 893 7.88 5.20 39.17
CA GLY A 893 9.03 5.19 38.26
C GLY A 893 8.94 6.32 37.24
N THR A 894 7.76 6.52 36.63
CA THR A 894 7.50 7.60 35.69
C THR A 894 7.67 8.98 36.35
N LEU A 895 7.11 9.18 37.55
CA LEU A 895 7.25 10.41 38.32
C LEU A 895 8.71 10.71 38.68
N GLY A 896 9.48 9.66 39.01
CA GLY A 896 10.91 9.79 39.26
C GLY A 896 11.67 10.35 38.05
N VAL A 897 11.34 9.88 36.83
CA VAL A 897 11.93 10.39 35.59
C VAL A 897 11.53 11.84 35.33
N GLU A 898 10.25 12.19 35.47
CA GLU A 898 9.76 13.55 35.23
C GLU A 898 10.38 14.61 36.16
N LEU A 899 10.68 14.23 37.40
CA LEU A 899 11.27 15.15 38.39
C LEU A 899 12.79 15.34 38.25
N TYR A 900 13.46 14.62 37.34
CA TYR A 900 14.91 14.54 37.28
C TYR A 900 15.63 15.89 37.13
N TYR A 901 15.14 16.79 36.27
CA TYR A 901 15.78 18.09 36.03
C TYR A 901 15.37 19.20 37.02
N GLY A 902 14.48 18.91 37.96
CA GLY A 902 13.87 19.92 38.83
C GLY A 902 14.46 20.00 40.23
N GLU A 903 14.05 21.04 40.98
CA GLU A 903 14.41 21.21 42.40
C GLU A 903 14.01 20.02 43.27
N ARG A 904 12.99 19.27 42.85
CA ARG A 904 12.46 18.07 43.52
C ARG A 904 13.15 16.76 43.07
N GLN A 905 14.30 16.83 42.41
CA GLN A 905 15.07 15.67 41.92
C GLN A 905 15.28 14.59 43.00
N ARG A 906 15.62 14.99 44.23
CA ARG A 906 15.80 14.06 45.37
C ARG A 906 14.52 13.32 45.76
N GLU A 907 13.35 13.93 45.60
CA GLU A 907 12.07 13.26 45.80
C GLU A 907 11.83 12.25 44.67
N GLY A 908 12.08 12.65 43.42
CA GLY A 908 12.01 11.78 42.25
C GLY A 908 12.85 10.52 42.39
N GLN A 909 14.08 10.66 42.89
CA GLN A 909 14.96 9.52 43.16
C GLN A 909 14.36 8.53 44.19
N ARG A 910 13.72 9.04 45.25
CA ARG A 910 13.05 8.20 46.26
C ARG A 910 11.86 7.47 45.67
N TYR A 911 11.05 8.13 44.85
CA TYR A 911 9.92 7.48 44.16
C TYR A 911 10.39 6.37 43.23
N ALA A 912 11.45 6.60 42.45
CA ALA A 912 12.02 5.56 41.59
C ALA A 912 12.60 4.37 42.40
N ALA A 913 13.22 4.63 43.55
CA ALA A 913 13.68 3.56 44.44
C ALA A 913 12.52 2.74 45.06
N GLU A 914 11.41 3.40 45.44
CA GLU A 914 10.18 2.73 45.88
C GLU A 914 9.59 1.87 44.76
N ALA A 915 9.59 2.36 43.51
CA ALA A 915 9.15 1.58 42.35
C ALA A 915 9.97 0.31 42.16
N VAL A 916 11.31 0.37 42.30
CA VAL A 916 12.19 -0.81 42.24
C VAL A 916 11.87 -1.80 43.35
N ALA A 917 11.65 -1.32 44.58
CA ALA A 917 11.30 -2.19 45.71
C ALA A 917 9.97 -2.92 45.49
N LEU A 918 8.95 -2.21 44.99
CA LEU A 918 7.65 -2.81 44.62
C LEU A 918 7.81 -3.85 43.50
N ALA A 919 8.52 -3.50 42.43
CA ALA A 919 8.74 -4.40 41.29
C ALA A 919 9.47 -5.68 41.71
N ARG A 920 10.49 -5.59 42.59
CA ARG A 920 11.15 -6.77 43.16
C ARG A 920 10.20 -7.63 43.99
N GLY A 921 9.32 -7.02 44.78
CA GLY A 921 8.32 -7.74 45.56
C GLY A 921 7.32 -8.51 44.70
N ILE A 922 6.93 -7.95 43.56
CA ILE A 922 6.02 -8.57 42.58
C ILE A 922 6.68 -9.74 41.84
N GLY A 923 7.98 -9.62 41.53
CA GLY A 923 8.74 -10.67 40.85
C GLY A 923 8.55 -10.73 39.33
N ASP A 924 8.01 -9.67 38.71
CA ASP A 924 7.93 -9.53 37.25
C ASP A 924 9.24 -8.95 36.69
N PRO A 925 10.01 -9.72 35.87
CA PRO A 925 11.26 -9.25 35.29
C PRO A 925 11.12 -8.01 34.39
N GLN A 926 10.00 -7.85 33.67
CA GLN A 926 9.82 -6.71 32.75
C GLN A 926 9.53 -5.44 33.54
N LEU A 927 8.64 -5.53 34.53
CA LEU A 927 8.38 -4.41 35.45
C LEU A 927 9.64 -4.02 36.24
N LEU A 928 10.44 -5.00 36.67
CA LEU A 928 11.70 -4.73 37.37
C LEU A 928 12.75 -4.08 36.45
N ALA A 929 12.92 -4.56 35.22
CA ALA A 929 13.81 -3.95 34.24
C ALA A 929 13.44 -2.48 33.99
N ARG A 930 12.14 -2.22 33.84
CA ARG A 930 11.58 -0.88 33.70
C ARG A 930 11.88 0.00 34.91
N ALA A 931 11.50 -0.45 36.12
CA ALA A 931 11.71 0.33 37.34
C ALA A 931 13.21 0.63 37.59
N LEU A 932 14.11 -0.33 37.32
CA LEU A 932 15.55 -0.14 37.41
C LEU A 932 16.04 0.91 36.40
N ASN A 933 15.54 0.88 35.15
CA ASN A 933 15.87 1.90 34.16
C ASN A 933 15.37 3.30 34.58
N ASN A 934 14.14 3.40 35.09
CA ASN A 934 13.63 4.67 35.64
C ASN A 934 14.49 5.17 36.80
N PHE A 935 14.94 4.29 37.69
CA PHE A 935 15.86 4.63 38.77
C PHE A 935 17.20 5.12 38.24
N ILE A 936 17.78 4.46 37.22
CA ILE A 936 19.03 4.91 36.60
C ILE A 936 18.92 6.35 36.10
N ILE A 937 17.79 6.73 35.49
CA ILE A 937 17.57 8.09 34.99
C ILE A 937 17.33 9.05 36.16
N ALA A 938 16.40 8.75 37.06
CA ALA A 938 16.02 9.61 38.18
C ALA A 938 17.17 9.86 39.17
N ALA A 939 18.08 8.89 39.30
CA ALA A 939 19.24 8.96 40.17
C ALA A 939 20.49 9.49 39.47
N TRP A 940 20.45 9.96 38.21
CA TRP A 940 21.65 10.28 37.41
C TRP A 940 22.38 11.54 37.88
N THR A 941 23.01 11.42 39.04
CA THR A 941 23.82 12.44 39.70
C THR A 941 25.14 11.80 40.17
N PRO A 942 26.19 12.59 40.40
CA PRO A 942 27.50 12.05 40.76
C PRO A 942 27.51 11.23 42.06
N GLU A 943 26.64 11.53 43.02
CA GLU A 943 26.54 10.82 44.30
C GLU A 943 26.00 9.39 44.17
N ASN A 944 25.31 9.09 43.08
CA ASN A 944 24.54 7.86 42.90
C ASN A 944 25.11 6.95 41.81
N ASP A 945 26.26 7.28 41.23
CA ASP A 945 26.86 6.51 40.13
C ASP A 945 27.00 5.01 40.45
N GLU A 946 27.46 4.67 41.65
CA GLU A 946 27.63 3.27 42.06
C GLU A 946 26.29 2.51 42.09
N GLU A 947 25.24 3.10 42.67
CA GLU A 947 23.91 2.48 42.71
C GLU A 947 23.32 2.33 41.30
N ARG A 948 23.56 3.31 40.42
CA ARG A 948 23.11 3.26 39.03
C ARG A 948 23.80 2.16 38.23
N TYR A 949 25.11 1.99 38.39
CA TYR A 949 25.83 0.92 37.70
C TYR A 949 25.37 -0.46 38.19
N ARG A 950 25.12 -0.62 39.50
CA ARG A 950 24.52 -1.86 40.04
C ARG A 950 23.13 -2.12 39.47
N ALA A 951 22.28 -1.09 39.35
CA ALA A 951 20.97 -1.24 38.73
C ALA A 951 21.08 -1.68 37.25
N ALA A 952 22.03 -1.13 36.51
CA ALA A 952 22.29 -1.55 35.12
C ALA A 952 22.80 -3.01 35.04
N GLU A 953 23.68 -3.42 35.96
CA GLU A 953 24.15 -4.80 36.06
C GLU A 953 23.02 -5.76 36.42
N GLU A 954 22.13 -5.39 37.34
CA GLU A 954 20.96 -6.21 37.70
C GLU A 954 20.04 -6.42 36.50
N ILE A 955 19.76 -5.38 35.70
CA ILE A 955 18.96 -5.52 34.47
C ILE A 955 19.56 -6.60 33.55
N LEU A 956 20.90 -6.65 33.42
CA LEU A 956 21.59 -7.64 32.58
C LEU A 956 21.50 -9.08 33.11
N THR A 957 21.07 -9.28 34.36
CA THR A 957 20.85 -10.61 34.95
C THR A 957 19.42 -11.11 34.81
N LEU A 958 18.48 -10.26 34.38
CA LEU A 958 17.07 -10.61 34.29
C LEU A 958 16.79 -11.60 33.14
N PRO A 959 15.93 -12.62 33.35
CA PRO A 959 15.54 -13.54 32.29
C PRO A 959 14.63 -12.85 31.26
N GLY A 960 14.71 -13.29 30.00
CA GLY A 960 13.83 -12.80 28.93
C GLY A 960 14.05 -11.33 28.52
N LEU A 961 15.26 -10.81 28.75
CA LEU A 961 15.60 -9.43 28.43
C LEU A 961 15.53 -9.17 26.91
N ALA A 962 14.80 -8.13 26.51
CA ALA A 962 14.81 -7.65 25.14
C ALA A 962 16.21 -7.15 24.74
N ARG A 963 16.59 -7.31 23.46
CA ARG A 963 17.91 -6.87 22.96
C ARG A 963 18.11 -5.37 23.09
N ALA A 964 17.06 -4.59 22.80
CA ALA A 964 17.06 -3.15 23.05
C ALA A 964 17.41 -2.83 24.52
N THR A 965 16.71 -3.45 25.47
CA THR A 965 16.96 -3.28 26.91
C THR A 965 18.37 -3.72 27.31
N GLU A 966 18.90 -4.79 26.71
CA GLU A 966 20.29 -5.22 26.92
C GLU A 966 21.28 -4.12 26.52
N ILE A 967 21.11 -3.53 25.32
CA ILE A 967 21.98 -2.44 24.85
C ILE A 967 21.87 -1.24 25.80
N ILE A 968 20.64 -0.86 26.20
CA ILE A 968 20.39 0.28 27.09
C ILE A 968 21.10 0.10 28.44
N ALA A 969 20.96 -1.07 29.06
CA ALA A 969 21.64 -1.38 30.32
C ALA A 969 23.18 -1.38 30.16
N ARG A 970 23.72 -1.93 29.06
CA ARG A 970 25.15 -1.87 28.76
C ARG A 970 25.65 -0.44 28.60
N MET A 971 24.92 0.39 27.86
CA MET A 971 25.26 1.80 27.67
C MET A 971 25.28 2.58 28.99
N HIS A 972 24.39 2.27 29.94
CA HIS A 972 24.41 2.93 31.25
C HIS A 972 25.59 2.55 32.14
N ARG A 973 26.20 1.36 31.97
CA ARG A 973 27.41 0.97 32.71
C ARG A 973 28.72 1.41 32.07
N MET A 974 28.74 1.60 30.75
CA MET A 974 29.95 1.94 29.98
C MET A 974 30.70 3.19 30.51
N PRO A 975 30.04 4.29 30.92
CA PRO A 975 30.71 5.44 31.52
C PRO A 975 31.54 5.12 32.76
N GLY A 976 31.12 4.11 33.55
CA GLY A 976 31.88 3.65 34.71
C GLY A 976 33.25 3.10 34.31
N TYR A 977 33.31 2.31 33.22
CA TYR A 977 34.57 1.81 32.67
C TYR A 977 35.46 2.93 32.14
N LEU A 978 34.90 3.89 31.41
CA LEU A 978 35.66 5.06 30.92
C LEU A 978 36.25 5.86 32.07
N ARG A 979 35.42 6.28 33.04
CA ARG A 979 35.87 7.09 34.18
C ARG A 979 36.96 6.40 34.98
N ALA A 980 36.88 5.08 35.15
CA ALA A 980 37.88 4.27 35.84
C ALA A 980 39.15 3.99 35.00
N GLY A 981 39.18 4.37 33.71
CA GLY A 981 40.28 4.05 32.80
C GLY A 981 40.33 2.57 32.38
N MET A 982 39.25 1.82 32.54
CA MET A 982 39.11 0.42 32.12
C MET A 982 38.76 0.34 30.62
N LEU A 983 39.66 0.80 29.76
CA LEU A 983 39.40 0.96 28.32
C LEU A 983 39.12 -0.38 27.61
N ALA A 984 39.77 -1.46 28.04
CA ALA A 984 39.54 -2.78 27.44
C ALA A 984 38.10 -3.30 27.69
N ASP A 985 37.57 -3.11 28.90
CA ASP A 985 36.20 -3.46 29.24
C ASP A 985 35.20 -2.57 28.49
N PHE A 986 35.48 -1.26 28.41
CA PHE A 986 34.69 -0.35 27.60
C PHE A 986 34.67 -0.76 26.12
N ASP A 987 35.82 -1.06 25.52
CA ASP A 987 35.93 -1.45 24.12
C ASP A 987 35.19 -2.77 23.84
N ALA A 988 35.24 -3.72 24.77
CA ALA A 988 34.48 -4.96 24.69
C ALA A 988 32.96 -4.72 24.73
N GLU A 989 32.50 -3.82 25.60
CA GLU A 989 31.09 -3.43 25.67
C GLU A 989 30.65 -2.65 24.44
N LEU A 990 31.41 -1.65 23.99
CA LEU A 990 31.12 -0.87 22.80
C LEU A 990 31.03 -1.78 21.57
N ALA A 991 31.99 -2.71 21.40
CA ALA A 991 31.97 -3.67 20.30
C ALA A 991 30.73 -4.59 20.36
N ARG A 992 30.27 -4.96 21.56
CA ARG A 992 29.04 -5.74 21.73
C ARG A 992 27.80 -4.92 21.40
N CYS A 993 27.71 -3.69 21.91
CA CYS A 993 26.63 -2.77 21.59
C CYS A 993 26.56 -2.51 20.07
N LEU A 994 27.67 -2.28 19.39
CA LEU A 994 27.73 -2.09 17.93
C LEU A 994 27.24 -3.32 17.14
N ARG A 995 27.51 -4.53 17.63
CA ARG A 995 26.96 -5.76 17.03
C ARG A 995 25.45 -5.87 17.29
N LEU A 996 25.04 -5.65 18.52
CA LEU A 996 23.63 -5.71 18.91
C LEU A 996 22.79 -4.61 18.23
N THR A 997 23.36 -3.43 17.93
CA THR A 997 22.65 -2.39 17.16
C THR A 997 22.47 -2.79 15.71
N ALA A 998 23.40 -3.53 15.12
CA ALA A 998 23.18 -4.17 13.82
C ALA A 998 22.02 -5.18 13.89
N GLU A 999 21.81 -5.79 15.07
CA GLU A 999 20.71 -6.71 15.41
C GLU A 999 19.42 -6.05 15.93
N VAL A 1000 19.33 -4.74 16.09
CA VAL A 1000 18.10 -4.11 16.63
C VAL A 1000 17.62 -3.00 15.70
N ARG A 1001 18.57 -2.35 15.00
CA ARG A 1001 18.35 -1.26 14.04
C ARG A 1001 17.32 -0.22 14.53
N MET A 1002 17.39 0.10 15.82
CA MET A 1002 16.66 1.22 16.42
C MET A 1002 17.49 2.48 16.24
N PRO A 1003 17.02 3.47 15.46
CA PRO A 1003 17.84 4.63 15.16
C PRO A 1003 18.19 5.44 16.42
N GLU A 1004 17.33 5.43 17.45
CA GLU A 1004 17.62 6.05 18.76
C GLU A 1004 18.84 5.40 19.42
N ILE A 1005 18.86 4.07 19.55
CA ILE A 1005 19.96 3.33 20.19
C ILE A 1005 21.23 3.38 19.33
N GLU A 1006 21.10 3.20 18.02
CA GLU A 1006 22.23 3.21 17.07
C GLU A 1006 22.97 4.55 17.11
N THR A 1007 22.22 5.66 17.10
CA THR A 1007 22.79 7.01 17.20
C THR A 1007 23.70 7.14 18.42
N GLN A 1008 23.35 6.47 19.51
CA GLN A 1008 23.91 6.75 20.82
C GLN A 1008 25.06 5.82 21.15
N VAL A 1009 24.99 4.57 20.70
CA VAL A 1009 26.16 3.72 20.58
C VAL A 1009 27.20 4.37 19.65
N THR A 1010 26.76 5.03 18.57
CA THR A 1010 27.65 5.79 17.69
C THR A 1010 28.30 6.97 18.41
N TYR A 1011 27.56 7.75 19.20
CA TYR A 1011 28.17 8.82 20.01
C TYR A 1011 29.14 8.30 21.08
N ALA A 1012 28.88 7.14 21.70
CA ALA A 1012 29.87 6.51 22.58
C ALA A 1012 31.16 6.15 21.82
N ALA A 1013 31.05 5.72 20.56
CA ALA A 1013 32.22 5.51 19.68
C ALA A 1013 32.92 6.83 19.31
N VAL A 1014 32.19 7.94 19.14
CA VAL A 1014 32.77 9.29 18.95
C VAL A 1014 33.66 9.65 20.13
N GLY A 1015 33.16 9.55 21.36
CA GLY A 1015 33.95 9.89 22.55
C GLY A 1015 35.18 9.00 22.71
N ARG A 1016 35.07 7.71 22.35
CA ARG A 1016 36.22 6.79 22.35
C ARG A 1016 37.29 7.19 21.32
N ALA A 1017 36.90 7.58 20.11
CA ALA A 1017 37.80 8.06 19.07
C ALA A 1017 38.48 9.37 19.47
N MET A 1018 37.74 10.31 20.09
CA MET A 1018 38.30 11.53 20.67
C MET A 1018 39.36 11.24 21.72
N LEU A 1019 39.11 10.27 22.60
CA LEU A 1019 40.06 9.88 23.64
C LEU A 1019 41.37 9.32 23.05
N ASP A 1020 41.31 8.58 21.94
CA ASP A 1020 42.51 8.12 21.20
C ASP A 1020 43.23 9.26 20.45
N GLY A 1021 42.51 10.34 20.15
CA GLY A 1021 42.96 11.40 19.26
C GLY A 1021 42.83 11.04 17.77
N ASP A 1022 41.94 10.08 17.44
CA ASP A 1022 41.54 9.79 16.07
C ASP A 1022 40.43 10.75 15.64
N TRP A 1023 40.84 11.97 15.32
CA TRP A 1023 39.92 13.07 15.03
C TRP A 1023 39.13 12.87 13.74
N ASP A 1024 39.72 12.20 12.75
CA ASP A 1024 39.07 11.97 11.45
C ASP A 1024 37.94 10.95 11.60
N GLU A 1025 38.16 9.91 12.42
CA GLU A 1025 37.10 8.97 12.79
C GLU A 1025 36.03 9.63 13.66
N ALA A 1026 36.41 10.48 14.62
CA ALA A 1026 35.46 11.21 15.45
C ALA A 1026 34.53 12.11 14.60
N ASP A 1027 35.05 12.83 13.61
CA ASP A 1027 34.25 13.66 12.70
C ASP A 1027 33.31 12.81 11.82
N ARG A 1028 33.82 11.70 11.26
CA ARG A 1028 33.05 10.78 10.42
C ARG A 1028 31.86 10.19 11.19
N LEU A 1029 32.11 9.73 12.42
CA LEU A 1029 31.09 9.17 13.30
C LEU A 1029 30.09 10.24 13.76
N THR A 1030 30.56 11.45 14.08
CA THR A 1030 29.69 12.58 14.46
C THR A 1030 28.72 12.95 13.33
N ALA A 1031 29.23 13.01 12.09
CA ALA A 1031 28.40 13.27 10.91
C ALA A 1031 27.33 12.18 10.71
N ALA A 1032 27.71 10.91 10.87
CA ALA A 1032 26.79 9.78 10.76
C ALA A 1032 25.70 9.79 11.85
N ALA A 1033 26.07 10.08 13.10
CA ALA A 1033 25.14 10.10 14.23
C ALA A 1033 24.13 11.26 14.15
N THR A 1034 24.54 12.43 13.64
CA THR A 1034 23.71 13.64 13.63
C THR A 1034 22.39 13.47 12.88
N ASP A 1035 22.41 12.89 11.68
CA ASP A 1035 21.20 12.80 10.86
C ASP A 1035 20.16 11.83 11.42
N ALA A 1036 20.61 10.79 12.14
CA ALA A 1036 19.74 9.89 12.89
C ALA A 1036 19.24 10.55 14.19
N TYR A 1037 20.12 11.26 14.91
CA TYR A 1037 19.80 11.98 16.15
C TYR A 1037 18.66 12.99 15.98
N ARG A 1038 18.68 13.77 14.89
CA ARG A 1038 17.61 14.74 14.58
C ARG A 1038 16.23 14.12 14.41
N ARG A 1039 16.16 12.82 14.08
CA ARG A 1039 14.89 12.12 13.94
C ARG A 1039 14.42 11.52 15.26
N THR A 1040 15.33 11.12 16.15
CA THR A 1040 15.01 10.27 17.31
C THR A 1040 15.22 10.91 18.67
N SER A 1041 15.51 12.20 18.75
CA SER A 1041 15.79 12.88 20.00
C SER A 1041 14.93 14.14 20.15
N LEU A 1042 14.43 14.37 21.37
CA LEU A 1042 13.73 15.61 21.77
C LEU A 1042 14.68 16.73 22.20
N TRP A 1043 15.99 16.46 22.14
CA TRP A 1043 17.05 17.40 22.44
C TRP A 1043 17.31 18.26 21.22
N GLY A 1044 17.79 19.50 21.42
CA GLY A 1044 18.11 20.43 20.34
C GLY A 1044 18.87 19.74 19.19
N PRO A 1045 18.54 20.03 17.92
CA PRO A 1045 18.88 19.20 16.78
C PRO A 1045 20.39 18.98 16.54
N ASP A 1046 21.26 19.76 17.21
CA ASP A 1046 22.70 19.72 16.96
C ASP A 1046 23.57 19.90 18.23
N ALA A 1047 23.04 19.79 19.47
CA ALA A 1047 23.82 20.10 20.68
C ALA A 1047 25.06 19.19 20.87
N LEU A 1048 24.85 17.86 20.80
CA LEU A 1048 25.93 16.88 20.89
C LEU A 1048 26.93 17.02 19.73
N LYS A 1049 26.42 17.21 18.50
CA LYS A 1049 27.26 17.47 17.33
C LYS A 1049 28.12 18.72 17.51
N THR A 1050 27.55 19.80 18.04
CA THR A 1050 28.25 21.06 18.24
C THR A 1050 29.37 20.89 19.25
N ALA A 1051 29.11 20.22 20.39
CA ALA A 1051 30.14 19.84 21.35
C ALA A 1051 31.23 18.97 20.69
N CYS A 1052 30.85 17.90 20.00
CA CYS A 1052 31.78 16.97 19.36
C CYS A 1052 32.66 17.68 18.32
N THR A 1053 32.06 18.51 17.47
CA THR A 1053 32.76 19.30 16.46
C THR A 1053 33.77 20.26 17.10
N PHE A 1054 33.38 20.93 18.19
CA PHE A 1054 34.27 21.82 18.91
C PHE A 1054 35.48 21.07 19.48
N PHE A 1055 35.26 19.99 20.23
CA PHE A 1055 36.36 19.28 20.88
C PHE A 1055 37.26 18.52 19.89
N ALA A 1056 36.73 18.02 18.77
CA ALA A 1056 37.54 17.45 17.70
C ALA A 1056 38.41 18.51 17.01
N ALA A 1057 37.89 19.73 16.81
CA ALA A 1057 38.67 20.83 16.25
C ALA A 1057 39.71 21.37 17.24
N TRP A 1058 39.32 21.52 18.51
CA TRP A 1058 40.19 21.97 19.60
C TRP A 1058 41.36 21.00 19.82
N GLY A 1059 41.11 19.69 19.77
CA GLY A 1059 42.16 18.66 19.84
C GLY A 1059 43.19 18.73 18.70
N ARG A 1060 42.79 19.25 17.53
CA ARG A 1060 43.70 19.52 16.40
C ARG A 1060 44.40 20.89 16.46
N GLY A 1061 44.07 21.73 17.44
CA GLY A 1061 44.53 23.12 17.50
C GLY A 1061 43.92 24.00 16.39
N ARG A 1062 42.67 23.73 15.98
CA ARG A 1062 41.95 24.49 14.96
C ARG A 1062 40.68 25.14 15.55
N GLN A 1063 40.29 26.27 14.98
CA GLN A 1063 39.01 26.93 15.24
C GLN A 1063 38.17 26.93 13.96
N PRO A 1064 37.07 26.16 13.88
CA PRO A 1064 36.22 26.13 12.69
C PRO A 1064 35.47 27.45 12.51
N GLU A 1065 35.43 27.96 11.27
CA GLU A 1065 34.69 29.18 10.95
C GLU A 1065 33.19 29.04 11.31
N GLY A 1066 32.63 30.08 11.91
CA GLY A 1066 31.21 30.15 12.31
C GLY A 1066 30.79 29.18 13.43
N LEU A 1067 31.72 28.46 14.07
CA LEU A 1067 31.36 27.57 15.20
C LEU A 1067 31.11 28.35 16.50
N LEU A 1068 31.86 29.43 16.75
CA LEU A 1068 31.65 30.28 17.93
C LEU A 1068 30.26 30.89 17.94
N ASP A 1069 29.80 31.44 16.82
CA ASP A 1069 28.45 32.03 16.71
C ASP A 1069 27.36 30.99 16.98
N ARG A 1070 27.51 29.77 16.44
CA ARG A 1070 26.59 28.65 16.70
C ARG A 1070 26.60 28.21 18.16
N LEU A 1071 27.76 28.20 18.81
CA LEU A 1071 27.89 27.90 20.24
C LEU A 1071 27.21 28.96 21.11
N ILE A 1072 27.29 30.24 20.70
CA ILE A 1072 26.59 31.34 21.40
C ILE A 1072 25.09 31.23 21.21
N GLU A 1073 24.62 30.97 19.98
CA GLU A 1073 23.20 30.75 19.69
C GLU A 1073 22.65 29.57 20.49
N ALA A 1074 23.37 28.44 20.54
CA ALA A 1074 22.97 27.30 21.35
C ALA A 1074 23.01 27.61 22.86
N GLY A 1075 24.01 28.35 23.34
CA GLY A 1075 24.10 28.73 24.76
C GLY A 1075 22.97 29.65 25.23
N ASP A 1076 22.33 30.38 24.30
CA ASP A 1076 21.15 31.21 24.56
C ASP A 1076 19.85 30.42 24.69
N ASP A 1077 19.82 29.18 24.18
CA ASP A 1077 18.75 28.23 24.43
C ASP A 1077 18.97 27.55 25.79
N ASP A 1078 18.00 27.67 26.71
CA ASP A 1078 18.09 27.03 28.03
C ASP A 1078 18.15 25.50 27.95
N SER A 1079 17.64 24.89 26.87
CA SER A 1079 17.75 23.45 26.62
C SER A 1079 19.17 23.00 26.21
N ASP A 1080 20.05 23.93 25.87
CA ASP A 1080 21.44 23.65 25.48
C ASP A 1080 22.46 24.31 26.43
N ARG A 1081 22.02 24.66 27.65
CA ARG A 1081 22.84 25.34 28.67
C ARG A 1081 24.17 24.63 29.00
N MET A 1082 24.28 23.32 28.75
CA MET A 1082 25.53 22.56 28.89
C MET A 1082 26.65 23.02 27.94
N LEU A 1083 26.32 23.73 26.85
CA LEU A 1083 27.27 24.28 25.87
C LEU A 1083 27.78 25.67 26.23
N ARG A 1084 27.21 26.34 27.24
CA ARG A 1084 27.66 27.66 27.69
C ARG A 1084 29.15 27.70 28.05
N PRO A 1085 29.70 26.73 28.82
CA PRO A 1085 31.14 26.69 29.10
C PRO A 1085 31.96 26.47 27.82
N THR A 1086 31.44 25.69 26.87
CA THR A 1086 32.07 25.44 25.56
C THR A 1086 32.18 26.72 24.73
N ALA A 1087 31.12 27.53 24.70
CA ALA A 1087 31.10 28.83 24.01
C ALA A 1087 32.10 29.81 24.62
N VAL A 1088 32.20 29.84 25.96
CA VAL A 1088 33.20 30.67 26.67
C VAL A 1088 34.62 30.22 26.36
N LEU A 1089 34.87 28.90 26.37
CA LEU A 1089 36.16 28.34 25.95
C LEU A 1089 36.49 28.71 24.50
N ALA A 1090 35.53 28.60 23.58
CA ALA A 1090 35.71 28.97 22.19
C ALA A 1090 36.08 30.46 22.02
N ALA A 1091 35.45 31.36 22.77
CA ALA A 1091 35.79 32.78 22.77
C ALA A 1091 37.24 33.03 23.26
N LEU A 1092 37.68 32.31 24.31
CA LEU A 1092 39.06 32.39 24.80
C LEU A 1092 40.09 31.85 23.80
N GLU A 1093 39.77 30.78 23.09
CA GLU A 1093 40.63 30.24 22.04
C GLU A 1093 40.69 31.14 20.79
N ALA A 1094 39.62 31.89 20.52
CA ALA A 1094 39.61 32.96 19.51
C ALA A 1094 40.37 34.23 19.97
N GLY A 1095 40.81 34.28 21.23
CA GLY A 1095 41.53 35.43 21.80
C GLY A 1095 40.64 36.59 22.25
N ASP A 1096 39.31 36.41 22.30
CA ASP A 1096 38.36 37.43 22.75
C ASP A 1096 37.95 37.21 24.21
N GLU A 1097 38.86 37.58 25.13
CA GLU A 1097 38.62 37.51 26.58
C GLU A 1097 37.47 38.42 27.03
N ALA A 1098 37.26 39.56 26.34
CA ALA A 1098 36.16 40.47 26.65
C ALA A 1098 34.80 39.81 26.36
N LEU A 1099 34.69 39.06 25.25
CA LEU A 1099 33.50 38.26 24.95
C LEU A 1099 33.30 37.16 25.99
N ALA A 1100 34.35 36.42 26.36
CA ALA A 1100 34.26 35.38 27.39
C ALA A 1100 33.67 35.92 28.70
N HIS A 1101 34.12 37.10 29.17
CA HIS A 1101 33.53 37.74 30.34
C HIS A 1101 32.06 38.15 30.14
N ARG A 1102 31.70 38.73 29.00
CA ARG A 1102 30.30 39.08 28.70
C ARG A 1102 29.38 37.86 28.71
N LEU A 1103 29.84 36.74 28.15
CA LEU A 1103 29.08 35.49 28.14
C LEU A 1103 28.90 34.91 29.56
N ILE A 1104 29.94 34.96 30.39
CA ILE A 1104 29.86 34.58 31.82
C ILE A 1104 28.87 35.47 32.57
N ASP A 1105 28.94 36.79 32.38
CA ASP A 1105 28.04 37.73 33.06
C ASP A 1105 26.59 37.55 32.59
N ARG A 1106 26.40 37.15 31.32
CA ARG A 1106 25.08 36.89 30.72
C ARG A 1106 24.43 35.62 31.25
N TRP A 1107 25.16 34.51 31.28
CA TRP A 1107 24.57 33.19 31.53
C TRP A 1107 24.84 32.64 32.95
N GLY A 1108 25.78 33.23 33.67
CA GLY A 1108 26.27 32.70 34.94
C GLY A 1108 27.19 31.49 34.76
N VAL A 1109 27.55 30.88 35.90
CA VAL A 1109 28.57 29.82 36.01
C VAL A 1109 28.06 28.61 36.81
N ALA A 1110 26.74 28.44 36.91
CA ALA A 1110 26.15 27.33 37.63
C ALA A 1110 26.56 25.99 37.00
N ILE A 1111 26.86 25.01 37.86
CA ILE A 1111 27.16 23.63 37.48
C ILE A 1111 26.03 22.76 38.00
N GLU A 1112 25.32 22.12 37.08
CA GLU A 1112 24.17 21.29 37.38
C GLU A 1112 24.62 19.89 37.82
N ARG A 1113 23.99 19.32 38.85
CA ARG A 1113 24.30 17.97 39.37
C ARG A 1113 23.55 16.89 38.58
N ASP A 1114 23.81 16.83 37.28
CA ASP A 1114 23.18 15.90 36.34
C ASP A 1114 24.22 15.07 35.56
N TRP A 1115 23.78 14.36 34.53
CA TRP A 1115 24.63 13.52 33.70
C TRP A 1115 25.74 14.29 32.93
N ALA A 1116 25.61 15.61 32.75
CA ALA A 1116 26.60 16.47 32.11
C ALA A 1116 27.54 17.16 33.11
N TRP A 1117 27.35 16.95 34.42
CA TRP A 1117 28.10 17.59 35.51
C TRP A 1117 29.63 17.56 35.32
N GLN A 1118 30.21 16.37 35.09
CA GLN A 1118 31.68 16.21 34.99
C GLN A 1118 32.23 16.99 33.79
N TYR A 1119 31.48 17.02 32.69
CA TYR A 1119 31.82 17.73 31.47
C TYR A 1119 31.75 19.25 31.66
N THR A 1120 30.72 19.78 32.31
CA THR A 1120 30.59 21.22 32.56
C THR A 1120 31.59 21.71 33.62
N ALA A 1121 31.80 20.96 34.70
CA ALA A 1121 32.80 21.27 35.72
C ALA A 1121 34.23 21.29 35.16
N TRP A 1122 34.58 20.31 34.31
CA TRP A 1122 35.87 20.27 33.62
C TRP A 1122 36.09 21.51 32.75
N GLN A 1123 35.10 21.90 31.95
CA GLN A 1123 35.21 23.08 31.07
C GLN A 1123 35.32 24.37 31.87
N TRP A 1124 34.49 24.56 32.91
CA TRP A 1124 34.64 25.71 33.79
C TRP A 1124 35.99 25.74 34.50
N GLY A 1125 36.54 24.57 34.84
CA GLY A 1125 37.92 24.42 35.30
C GLY A 1125 38.95 24.97 34.32
N LEU A 1126 38.81 24.64 33.03
CA LEU A 1126 39.69 25.16 31.97
C LEU A 1126 39.56 26.68 31.80
N VAL A 1127 38.34 27.21 31.82
CA VAL A 1127 38.07 28.66 31.76
C VAL A 1127 38.69 29.36 32.97
N SER A 1128 38.41 28.87 34.18
CA SER A 1128 38.89 29.45 35.44
C SER A 1128 40.40 29.43 35.55
N ALA A 1129 41.06 28.37 35.09
CA ALA A 1129 42.52 28.34 35.06
C ALA A 1129 43.14 29.46 34.20
N ARG A 1130 42.43 29.92 33.15
CA ARG A 1130 42.91 30.95 32.22
C ARG A 1130 42.60 32.37 32.70
N ILE A 1131 41.34 32.63 33.09
CA ILE A 1131 40.86 33.99 33.43
C ILE A 1131 40.45 34.17 34.89
N GLY A 1132 40.53 33.12 35.72
CA GLY A 1132 40.19 33.17 37.15
C GLY A 1132 38.68 33.27 37.45
N ARG A 1133 37.82 33.07 36.47
CA ARG A 1133 36.35 33.07 36.61
C ARG A 1133 35.78 31.82 35.91
N PRO A 1134 34.89 31.02 36.53
CA PRO A 1134 34.45 31.08 37.94
C PRO A 1134 35.59 30.89 38.95
N ASP A 1135 35.32 31.07 40.25
CA ASP A 1135 36.35 30.98 41.29
C ASP A 1135 37.08 29.62 41.26
N PRO A 1136 38.41 29.60 41.13
CA PRO A 1136 39.18 28.36 41.06
C PRO A 1136 39.09 27.51 42.34
N HIS A 1137 38.82 28.09 43.51
CA HIS A 1137 38.76 27.31 44.77
C HIS A 1137 37.56 26.38 44.81
N GLY A 1138 36.37 26.88 44.48
CA GLY A 1138 35.17 26.03 44.39
C GLY A 1138 35.32 24.89 43.37
N LEU A 1139 35.96 25.14 42.22
CA LEU A 1139 36.24 24.11 41.23
C LEU A 1139 37.28 23.08 41.70
N LEU A 1140 38.27 23.50 42.50
CA LEU A 1140 39.22 22.58 43.11
C LEU A 1140 38.54 21.65 44.11
N GLU A 1141 37.63 22.17 44.95
CA GLU A 1141 36.83 21.34 45.87
C GLU A 1141 36.00 20.31 45.11
N GLU A 1142 35.44 20.69 43.95
CA GLU A 1142 34.59 19.84 43.13
C GLU A 1142 35.38 18.76 42.35
N LEU A 1143 36.52 19.12 41.75
CA LEU A 1143 37.26 18.26 40.83
C LEU A 1143 38.36 17.41 41.50
N THR A 1144 38.93 17.86 42.62
CA THR A 1144 40.03 17.14 43.30
C THR A 1144 39.63 15.72 43.74
N PRO A 1145 38.44 15.47 44.34
CA PRO A 1145 38.03 14.13 44.77
C PRO A 1145 37.97 13.11 43.63
N ILE A 1146 37.78 13.57 42.41
CA ILE A 1146 37.66 12.73 41.20
C ILE A 1146 38.80 12.94 40.21
N ALA A 1147 39.90 13.61 40.62
CA ALA A 1147 40.98 14.02 39.72
C ALA A 1147 41.56 12.85 38.89
N SER A 1148 41.62 11.65 39.47
CA SER A 1148 42.14 10.46 38.79
C SER A 1148 41.24 9.89 37.68
N GLN A 1149 39.98 10.34 37.59
CA GLN A 1149 39.04 9.85 36.58
C GLN A 1149 39.28 10.48 35.21
N LEU A 1150 38.95 9.75 34.15
CA LEU A 1150 38.83 10.33 32.80
C LEU A 1150 37.55 11.17 32.69
N MET A 1151 37.65 12.34 32.07
CA MET A 1151 36.48 13.18 31.79
C MET A 1151 35.56 12.49 30.80
N THR A 1152 34.29 12.29 31.19
CA THR A 1152 33.26 11.64 30.38
C THR A 1152 31.95 12.40 30.47
N MET A 1153 31.34 12.70 29.32
CA MET A 1153 30.00 13.29 29.23
C MET A 1153 28.94 12.20 29.01
N GLY A 1154 27.93 12.12 29.89
CA GLY A 1154 26.79 11.20 29.72
C GLY A 1154 27.20 9.74 29.56
N THR A 1155 26.71 9.11 28.49
CA THR A 1155 27.03 7.72 28.10
C THR A 1155 28.41 7.55 27.44
N GLY A 1156 29.22 8.62 27.40
CA GLY A 1156 30.52 8.63 26.73
C GLY A 1156 30.53 9.38 25.41
N CYS A 1157 29.58 10.30 25.18
CA CYS A 1157 29.45 11.02 23.91
C CYS A 1157 30.63 11.96 23.61
N VAL A 1158 31.22 12.53 24.66
CA VAL A 1158 32.48 13.27 24.63
C VAL A 1158 33.34 12.72 25.76
N SER A 1159 34.59 12.34 25.46
CA SER A 1159 35.53 11.82 26.45
C SER A 1159 36.92 12.42 26.23
N TRP A 1160 37.64 12.66 27.31
CA TRP A 1160 38.95 13.33 27.32
C TRP A 1160 39.85 12.75 28.42
N GLY A 1161 41.02 13.37 28.60
CA GLY A 1161 42.02 12.99 29.58
C GLY A 1161 41.58 13.07 31.05
N ALA A 1162 42.55 12.81 31.93
CA ALA A 1162 42.34 12.74 33.36
C ALA A 1162 42.06 14.14 33.90
N LEU A 1163 41.16 14.24 34.86
CA LEU A 1163 40.83 15.53 35.50
C LEU A 1163 42.01 16.11 36.30
N ASP A 1164 43.02 15.29 36.63
CA ASP A 1164 44.31 15.73 37.16
C ASP A 1164 44.93 16.87 36.33
N ASP A 1165 44.75 16.89 34.99
CA ASP A 1165 45.25 18.00 34.15
C ASP A 1165 44.60 19.34 34.50
N VAL A 1166 43.27 19.38 34.62
CA VAL A 1166 42.56 20.63 34.91
C VAL A 1166 42.77 21.05 36.36
N VAL A 1167 42.89 20.10 37.29
CA VAL A 1167 43.24 20.36 38.69
C VAL A 1167 44.64 20.96 38.78
N ALA A 1168 45.62 20.44 38.03
CA ALA A 1168 46.95 21.03 37.94
C ALA A 1168 46.91 22.48 37.43
N LEU A 1169 46.11 22.76 36.40
CA LEU A 1169 45.95 24.12 35.86
C LEU A 1169 45.32 25.09 36.89
N LEU A 1170 44.32 24.64 37.64
CA LEU A 1170 43.69 25.44 38.72
C LEU A 1170 44.64 25.67 39.91
N LEU A 1171 45.40 24.65 40.33
CA LEU A 1171 46.42 24.78 41.38
C LEU A 1171 47.54 25.73 40.96
N ARG A 1172 47.97 25.68 39.69
CA ARG A 1172 48.91 26.64 39.13
C ARG A 1172 48.37 28.07 39.25
N ARG A 1173 47.10 28.28 38.88
CA ARG A 1173 46.45 29.59 38.94
C ARG A 1173 46.35 30.15 40.36
N THR A 1174 46.16 29.29 41.36
CA THR A 1174 46.12 29.65 42.78
C THR A 1174 47.50 29.74 43.44
N GLY A 1175 48.58 29.50 42.69
CA GLY A 1175 49.96 29.59 43.18
C GLY A 1175 50.48 28.34 43.90
N ARG A 1176 49.72 27.25 43.93
CA ARG A 1176 50.08 25.96 44.56
C ARG A 1176 50.89 25.08 43.60
N ILE A 1177 52.05 25.57 43.18
CA ILE A 1177 52.85 25.00 42.07
C ILE A 1177 53.31 23.56 42.33
N GLU A 1178 53.73 23.23 43.55
CA GLU A 1178 54.20 21.87 43.90
C GLU A 1178 53.08 20.84 43.78
N GLU A 1179 51.89 21.18 44.29
CA GLU A 1179 50.70 20.33 44.16
C GLU A 1179 50.26 20.22 42.70
N ALA A 1180 50.29 21.34 41.96
CA ALA A 1180 50.01 21.36 40.53
C ALA A 1180 50.91 20.39 39.76
N LEU A 1181 52.21 20.38 40.06
CA LEU A 1181 53.17 19.48 39.45
C LEU A 1181 52.84 18.01 39.74
N ALA A 1182 52.50 17.69 41.00
CA ALA A 1182 52.12 16.33 41.38
C ALA A 1182 50.88 15.83 40.61
N HIS A 1183 49.87 16.68 40.41
CA HIS A 1183 48.70 16.36 39.59
C HIS A 1183 49.08 16.17 38.11
N ALA A 1184 49.88 17.07 37.52
CA ALA A 1184 50.31 16.95 36.12
C ALA A 1184 51.13 15.68 35.85
N GLU A 1185 51.99 15.28 36.79
CA GLU A 1185 52.76 14.03 36.68
C GLU A 1185 51.89 12.77 36.82
N ARG A 1186 50.84 12.81 37.65
CA ARG A 1186 49.84 11.74 37.74
C ARG A 1186 49.04 11.62 36.44
N ALA A 1187 48.59 12.72 35.86
CA ALA A 1187 47.91 12.73 34.57
C ALA A 1187 48.79 12.10 33.48
N ALA A 1188 50.03 12.58 33.32
CA ALA A 1188 50.97 12.05 32.35
C ALA A 1188 51.23 10.54 32.55
N GLY A 1189 51.35 10.10 33.80
CA GLY A 1189 51.49 8.68 34.15
C GLY A 1189 50.25 7.86 33.80
N ALA A 1190 49.04 8.39 34.03
CA ALA A 1190 47.78 7.75 33.68
C ALA A 1190 47.62 7.60 32.17
N HIS A 1191 47.82 8.68 31.40
CA HIS A 1191 47.74 8.64 29.94
C HIS A 1191 48.76 7.70 29.31
N ARG A 1192 49.98 7.63 29.84
CA ARG A 1192 50.98 6.65 29.38
C ARG A 1192 50.51 5.22 29.58
N ARG A 1193 49.97 4.89 30.77
CA ARG A 1193 49.46 3.54 31.07
C ARG A 1193 48.30 3.16 30.16
N LEU A 1194 47.46 4.13 29.79
CA LEU A 1194 46.31 3.95 28.92
C LEU A 1194 46.64 4.03 27.42
N GLY A 1195 47.89 4.34 27.05
CA GLY A 1195 48.30 4.46 25.65
C GLY A 1195 47.84 5.74 24.93
N LEU A 1196 47.35 6.74 25.68
CA LEU A 1196 46.78 7.98 25.14
C LEU A 1196 47.87 9.00 24.81
N ARG A 1197 48.63 8.76 23.73
CA ARG A 1197 49.88 9.48 23.41
C ARG A 1197 49.74 11.00 23.28
N HIS A 1198 48.64 11.47 22.72
CA HIS A 1198 48.44 12.90 22.50
C HIS A 1198 48.19 13.64 23.82
N LEU A 1199 47.48 13.00 24.75
CA LEU A 1199 47.25 13.51 26.11
C LEU A 1199 48.50 13.38 26.98
N GLU A 1200 49.22 12.26 26.90
CA GLU A 1200 50.50 12.09 27.61
C GLU A 1200 51.46 13.24 27.30
N ARG A 1201 51.59 13.61 26.02
CA ARG A 1201 52.43 14.73 25.60
C ARG A 1201 52.00 16.05 26.25
N ARG A 1202 50.70 16.34 26.22
CA ARG A 1202 50.12 17.57 26.79
C ARG A 1202 50.36 17.65 28.31
N SER A 1203 50.12 16.56 29.04
CA SER A 1203 50.37 16.52 30.49
C SER A 1203 51.86 16.60 30.82
N ALA A 1204 52.72 15.97 30.01
CA ALA A 1204 54.18 16.04 30.20
C ALA A 1204 54.74 17.45 29.93
N GLU A 1205 54.20 18.17 28.95
CA GLU A 1205 54.52 19.58 28.67
C GLU A 1205 54.12 20.46 29.87
N LEU A 1206 52.90 20.31 30.39
CA LEU A 1206 52.44 21.02 31.58
C LEU A 1206 53.32 20.74 32.80
N ALA A 1207 53.68 19.48 33.05
CA ALA A 1207 54.60 19.12 34.13
C ALA A 1207 56.00 19.74 33.92
N GLY A 1208 56.46 19.83 32.67
CA GLY A 1208 57.70 20.53 32.29
C GLY A 1208 57.67 22.01 32.66
N GLU A 1209 56.60 22.71 32.28
CA GLU A 1209 56.37 24.12 32.62
C GLU A 1209 56.35 24.34 34.14
N LEU A 1210 55.65 23.48 34.89
CA LEU A 1210 55.54 23.58 36.34
C LEU A 1210 56.87 23.30 37.05
N ARG A 1211 57.69 22.36 36.55
CA ARG A 1211 59.07 22.17 37.03
C ARG A 1211 59.96 23.38 36.75
N GLY A 1212 59.70 24.11 35.67
CA GLY A 1212 60.35 25.38 35.38
C GLY A 1212 59.96 26.44 36.40
N ALA A 1213 58.64 26.60 36.62
CA ALA A 1213 58.08 27.56 37.56
C ALA A 1213 58.46 27.31 39.03
N LEU A 1214 58.71 26.05 39.43
CA LEU A 1214 59.18 25.72 40.77
C LEU A 1214 60.68 26.03 40.98
N ARG A 1215 61.46 26.09 39.89
CA ARG A 1215 62.90 26.40 39.93
C ARG A 1215 63.19 27.90 39.85
N SER A 1216 62.28 28.67 39.26
CA SER A 1216 62.30 30.14 39.23
C SER A 1216 61.71 30.72 40.51
#